data_AF-A0AAF0PSY5-F1
#
_entry.id   AF-A0AAF0PSY5-F1
#
_cell.length_a   1.000
_cell.length_b   1.000
_cell.length_c   1.000
_cell.angle_alpha   90.00
_cell.angle_beta   90.00
_cell.angle_gamma   90.00
#
_symmetry.space_group_name_H-M   'P 1'
#
loop_
_entity.id
_entity.type
_entity.pdbx_description
1 polymer ?
#
loop_
_entity_poly.entity_id
_entity_poly.type
_entity_poly.pdbx_seq_one_letter_code
_entity_poly.pdbx_strand_id
1 'polypeptide(L)'
;MEATFFPKRITASNSVVFALARAKMAMQTSSYKLWSLKSCSSLRETTSVSLLNLRSSSSARVFSLMNMTRYSTYSNDDSCPSGKRRSRGPVMAAKKRSEGAKQDDGKYKDTVDLPKTAFGLRANSTVREPELQKIWDDNQVFKRVVERNNGGTFVLHDGPPYANGDLHMGHALNKILKDIINRYKLLQNFRVQYVPGWDCHGLPIELKVLQSLDDDARKELTPLKLRNKAAKFAKSTVQSQMASFKRYGVWADWDQHYLTLHPEYEAAQIEVFGQMAIQGFIYRGRKPVHWSPSSRTALAEAELEYNEEHVSKSMYAIFRLVGVPASCGSLKEFLPNLCLAIWTTTPWTIPANAAVAVNNKLQYAIVEVSSASVDGSTSSGDGKKRFGNFMKGDKSLHLIVALDLVSTLESKWGLKLTLKKTVLGSDLENCRYTHPIDSRECPIVVGGDYITTESGTGLVHTAPGHGQEDYVTGLKYGLPLVSPVDDDGVFTEEAGQFRGLDVLGNGNVAVIDYLDEHLSMVMVEPYKHKYPYDWRTKKPTIFRATEQWFASVEGFRDAAMDAINQVTWIPSQAVNRISAMTSGRSDWCISRQRTWGVPIPVFYHVESKEPLMNEETIDHIKSIISQKGSDAWWYMAVEELLPEKYRDKASNYEKGTDTMDVWFDSVADQSQQPRREEEEKKKKKKKRTYSSGLAATKNRKKRRRAVAKKKRRREEKENLQQQSQPRSSPNNKFEVA
;
A
#
# COMPACT_ATOMS: atom_id res chain seq x y z
N MET A 1 35.46 15.50 42.52
CA MET A 1 34.61 15.99 43.61
C MET A 1 33.40 15.08 43.69
N GLU A 2 33.09 14.70 44.92
CA GLU A 2 32.26 13.61 45.44
C GLU A 2 31.02 13.19 44.63
N ALA A 3 30.87 11.86 44.47
CA ALA A 3 29.59 11.19 44.64
C ALA A 3 29.81 9.77 45.16
N THR A 4 29.21 9.52 46.32
CA THR A 4 29.35 8.42 47.26
C THR A 4 28.83 7.07 46.77
N PHE A 5 29.62 6.03 47.06
CA PHE A 5 29.27 4.61 47.04
C PHE A 5 28.40 4.23 48.25
N PHE A 6 27.34 3.43 48.04
CA PHE A 6 26.88 2.44 49.03
C PHE A 6 26.34 1.17 48.32
N PRO A 7 26.76 -0.04 48.74
CA PRO A 7 26.46 -1.29 48.05
C PRO A 7 25.22 -1.99 48.60
N LYS A 8 24.44 -2.67 47.76
CA LYS A 8 23.40 -3.62 48.20
C LYS A 8 23.93 -5.05 48.17
N ARG A 9 23.94 -5.66 49.36
CA ARG A 9 24.22 -7.06 49.63
C ARG A 9 23.17 -8.00 49.02
N ILE A 10 23.71 -9.13 48.62
CA ILE A 10 23.12 -10.41 48.26
C ILE A 10 22.27 -10.98 49.41
N THR A 11 21.09 -11.52 49.09
CA THR A 11 20.46 -12.63 49.81
C THR A 11 19.97 -13.65 48.79
N ALA A 12 20.45 -14.88 48.95
CA ALA A 12 20.23 -16.01 48.09
C ALA A 12 18.94 -16.79 48.42
N SER A 13 18.66 -17.74 47.52
CA SER A 13 17.84 -18.96 47.66
C SER A 13 16.32 -18.82 47.77
N ASN A 14 15.64 -19.20 46.68
CA ASN A 14 14.82 -20.41 46.68
C ASN A 14 14.64 -20.93 45.24
N SER A 15 15.50 -21.88 44.88
CA SER A 15 15.37 -22.73 43.70
C SER A 15 14.31 -23.79 43.97
N VAL A 16 13.14 -23.66 43.35
CA VAL A 16 12.21 -24.78 43.20
C VAL A 16 12.34 -25.29 41.77
N VAL A 17 13.05 -26.39 41.65
CA VAL A 17 13.12 -27.24 40.48
C VAL A 17 11.73 -27.86 40.28
N PHE A 18 11.03 -27.47 39.21
CA PHE A 18 9.95 -28.30 38.66
C PHE A 18 10.38 -28.84 37.30
N ALA A 19 10.57 -30.15 37.29
CA ALA A 19 10.90 -30.96 36.15
C ALA A 19 9.91 -30.75 35.00
N LEU A 20 10.43 -30.40 33.83
CA LEU A 20 9.70 -30.50 32.56
C LEU A 20 9.51 -31.99 32.24
N ALA A 21 8.39 -32.53 32.71
CA ALA A 21 7.89 -33.82 32.26
C ALA A 21 7.56 -33.72 30.77
N ARG A 22 8.49 -34.18 29.95
CA ARG A 22 8.34 -34.40 28.51
C ARG A 22 7.33 -35.53 28.31
N ALA A 23 6.04 -35.19 28.30
CA ALA A 23 5.00 -36.11 27.86
C ALA A 23 5.15 -36.32 26.33
N LYS A 24 5.89 -37.37 25.95
CA LYS A 24 5.79 -37.97 24.62
C LYS A 24 4.34 -38.48 24.47
N MET A 25 3.47 -37.66 23.88
CA MET A 25 2.28 -38.21 23.23
C MET A 25 2.76 -38.97 22.00
N ALA A 26 2.75 -40.29 22.12
CA ALA A 26 2.86 -41.21 21.01
C ALA A 26 1.70 -40.94 20.04
N MET A 27 1.93 -40.14 19.01
CA MET A 27 1.07 -40.16 17.83
C MET A 27 1.36 -41.45 17.09
N GLN A 28 0.44 -42.40 17.28
CA GLN A 28 0.31 -43.62 16.52
C GLN A 28 0.14 -43.24 15.05
N THR A 29 1.21 -43.34 14.27
CA THR A 29 1.17 -43.20 12.82
C THR A 29 0.37 -44.37 12.27
N SER A 30 -0.90 -44.13 11.95
CA SER A 30 -1.70 -45.06 11.16
C SER A 30 -1.08 -45.12 9.75
N SER A 31 -0.42 -46.24 9.47
CA SER A 31 0.07 -46.62 8.16
C SER A 31 -1.12 -46.85 7.21
N TYR A 32 -1.50 -45.82 6.46
CA TYR A 32 -2.34 -46.00 5.29
C TYR A 32 -1.47 -46.47 4.13
N LYS A 33 -1.58 -47.76 3.81
CA LYS A 33 -1.10 -48.36 2.57
C LYS A 33 -1.78 -47.67 1.39
N LEU A 34 -1.03 -46.92 0.59
CA LEU A 34 -1.45 -46.55 -0.77
C LEU A 34 -1.50 -47.83 -1.61
N TRP A 35 -2.69 -48.30 -1.95
CA TRP A 35 -2.89 -49.30 -2.98
C TRP A 35 -2.81 -48.62 -4.34
N SER A 36 -1.69 -48.77 -5.04
CA SER A 36 -1.62 -48.46 -6.47
C SER A 36 -2.24 -49.62 -7.25
N LEU A 37 -3.36 -49.37 -7.91
CA LEU A 37 -3.88 -50.26 -8.95
C LEU A 37 -3.10 -50.01 -10.25
N LYS A 38 -2.20 -50.94 -10.60
CA LYS A 38 -1.80 -51.18 -11.99
C LYS A 38 -2.66 -52.33 -12.53
N SER A 39 -3.33 -52.10 -13.65
CA SER A 39 -3.72 -53.18 -14.58
C SER A 39 -2.91 -53.02 -15.88
N CYS A 40 -2.38 -54.15 -16.33
CA CYS A 40 -1.50 -54.40 -17.47
C CYS A 40 -1.92 -53.76 -18.81
N SER A 41 -0.93 -53.45 -19.66
CA SER A 41 -0.63 -54.32 -20.82
C SER A 41 0.62 -53.90 -21.62
N SER A 42 1.39 -54.93 -21.97
CA SER A 42 2.33 -55.10 -23.09
C SER A 42 3.61 -54.25 -23.17
N LEU A 43 4.69 -54.93 -22.79
CA LEU A 43 6.05 -54.84 -23.30
C LEU A 43 6.11 -54.84 -24.84
N ARG A 44 6.95 -53.97 -25.40
CA ARG A 44 7.97 -54.35 -26.38
C ARG A 44 9.17 -53.42 -26.23
N GLU A 45 10.29 -54.04 -25.87
CA GLU A 45 11.63 -53.46 -25.84
C GLU A 45 12.15 -53.24 -27.27
N THR A 46 12.93 -52.19 -27.47
CA THR A 46 14.26 -52.27 -28.11
C THR A 46 15.10 -51.03 -27.78
N THR A 47 16.10 -51.25 -26.92
CA THR A 47 17.52 -50.83 -27.00
C THR A 47 17.94 -49.43 -27.48
N SER A 48 18.69 -48.80 -26.58
CA SER A 48 19.72 -47.74 -26.69
C SER A 48 20.60 -47.71 -27.95
N VAL A 49 21.14 -46.53 -28.30
CA VAL A 49 22.58 -46.16 -28.16
C VAL A 49 22.84 -44.69 -28.58
N SER A 50 23.54 -44.01 -27.67
CA SER A 50 24.47 -42.85 -27.72
C SER A 50 24.89 -42.14 -29.02
N LEU A 51 25.05 -40.81 -28.86
CA LEU A 51 26.09 -39.87 -29.35
C LEU A 51 26.46 -39.85 -30.84
N LEU A 52 26.37 -38.66 -31.46
CA LEU A 52 27.53 -37.95 -32.03
C LEU A 52 27.15 -36.55 -32.57
N ASN A 53 28.06 -35.61 -32.31
CA ASN A 53 28.12 -34.25 -32.85
C ASN A 53 28.18 -34.22 -34.38
N LEU A 54 27.62 -33.17 -35.00
CA LEU A 54 28.18 -32.61 -36.23
C LEU A 54 27.94 -31.09 -36.33
N ARG A 55 29.05 -30.44 -36.69
CA ARG A 55 29.32 -29.00 -36.83
C ARG A 55 28.71 -28.39 -38.12
N SER A 56 28.81 -27.06 -38.14
CA SER A 56 29.05 -26.18 -39.31
C SER A 56 27.77 -25.62 -39.96
N SER A 57 27.52 -24.30 -39.89
CA SER A 57 28.08 -23.21 -40.73
C SER A 57 27.54 -23.29 -42.17
N SER A 58 27.14 -22.26 -42.90
CA SER A 58 26.90 -20.82 -42.75
C SER A 58 26.29 -20.36 -44.08
N SER A 59 25.69 -19.16 -44.09
CA SER A 59 25.72 -18.19 -45.21
C SER A 59 24.49 -18.06 -46.13
N ALA A 60 23.88 -16.87 -46.00
CA ALA A 60 23.53 -15.89 -47.06
C ALA A 60 22.41 -16.20 -48.06
N ARG A 61 21.59 -15.26 -48.54
CA ARG A 61 21.26 -13.84 -48.25
C ARG A 61 20.07 -13.47 -49.16
N VAL A 62 19.17 -12.61 -48.66
CA VAL A 62 18.46 -11.52 -49.38
C VAL A 62 17.30 -11.86 -50.35
N PHE A 63 16.10 -11.34 -50.04
CA PHE A 63 15.25 -10.36 -50.79
C PHE A 63 13.92 -10.21 -50.00
N SER A 64 13.65 -9.10 -49.30
CA SER A 64 13.04 -7.84 -49.79
C SER A 64 11.51 -7.81 -49.70
N LEU A 65 10.94 -7.02 -48.78
CA LEU A 65 10.22 -5.74 -49.04
C LEU A 65 9.28 -5.35 -47.88
N MET A 66 9.36 -4.07 -47.50
CA MET A 66 8.46 -3.32 -46.63
C MET A 66 7.01 -3.26 -47.17
N ASN A 67 6.00 -3.20 -46.31
CA ASN A 67 5.31 -1.94 -46.00
C ASN A 67 4.11 -2.08 -45.03
N MET A 68 3.88 -0.96 -44.33
CA MET A 68 2.73 -0.52 -43.53
C MET A 68 1.36 -0.91 -44.12
N THR A 69 0.24 -0.97 -43.40
CA THR A 69 -0.48 0.21 -42.85
C THR A 69 -1.72 -0.24 -42.04
N ARG A 70 -2.10 0.61 -41.07
CA ARG A 70 -3.37 0.64 -40.29
C ARG A 70 -4.61 0.62 -41.20
N TYR A 71 -5.80 0.31 -40.67
CA TYR A 71 -6.99 1.20 -40.76
C TYR A 71 -8.18 0.72 -39.90
N SER A 72 -8.90 1.70 -39.35
CA SER A 72 -10.20 1.57 -38.68
C SER A 72 -11.34 2.04 -39.59
N THR A 73 -12.57 1.76 -39.13
CA THR A 73 -13.87 2.46 -39.39
C THR A 73 -14.46 2.42 -40.81
N TYR A 74 -15.69 1.89 -40.96
CA TYR A 74 -16.94 2.66 -41.16
C TYR A 74 -18.19 1.76 -41.32
N SER A 75 -19.35 2.36 -41.07
CA SER A 75 -20.72 1.79 -40.98
C SER A 75 -21.56 1.98 -42.27
N ASN A 76 -22.70 1.27 -42.34
CA ASN A 76 -23.91 1.43 -43.21
C ASN A 76 -23.79 0.91 -44.67
N ASP A 77 -24.74 0.22 -45.33
CA ASP A 77 -26.21 0.13 -45.25
C ASP A 77 -26.79 -1.21 -45.82
N ASP A 78 -28.05 -1.47 -45.42
CA ASP A 78 -29.18 -2.13 -46.13
C ASP A 78 -29.39 -3.66 -46.37
N SER A 79 -30.43 -4.14 -45.68
CA SER A 79 -31.64 -4.85 -46.18
C SER A 79 -31.86 -6.39 -45.99
N CYS A 80 -32.77 -6.70 -45.04
CA CYS A 80 -33.77 -7.80 -44.92
C CYS A 80 -33.38 -9.29 -44.75
N PRO A 81 -34.26 -10.17 -44.19
CA PRO A 81 -35.13 -10.00 -43.02
C PRO A 81 -35.06 -11.17 -42.00
N SER A 82 -35.77 -10.97 -40.89
CA SER A 82 -35.95 -11.79 -39.69
C SER A 82 -36.11 -13.32 -39.85
N GLY A 83 -35.29 -14.08 -39.11
CA GLY A 83 -35.53 -15.49 -38.76
C GLY A 83 -35.60 -15.69 -37.24
N LYS A 84 -36.81 -15.64 -36.67
CA LYS A 84 -37.10 -15.91 -35.26
C LYS A 84 -36.58 -17.29 -34.84
N ARG A 85 -35.53 -17.38 -34.01
CA ARG A 85 -35.33 -18.55 -33.13
C ARG A 85 -35.83 -18.21 -31.73
N ARG A 86 -37.11 -18.56 -31.53
CA ARG A 86 -37.80 -18.56 -30.24
C ARG A 86 -37.06 -19.42 -29.23
N SER A 87 -36.82 -18.83 -28.06
CA SER A 87 -36.66 -19.49 -26.77
C SER A 87 -37.70 -20.60 -26.58
N ARG A 88 -37.25 -21.84 -26.33
CA ARG A 88 -38.09 -22.89 -25.74
C ARG A 88 -37.83 -22.90 -24.23
N GLY A 89 -38.85 -22.49 -23.47
CA GLY A 89 -38.92 -22.69 -22.02
C GLY A 89 -39.00 -24.17 -21.63
N PRO A 90 -39.13 -24.48 -20.33
CA PRO A 90 -39.01 -25.84 -19.83
C PRO A 90 -40.19 -26.69 -20.33
N VAL A 91 -39.89 -27.72 -21.12
CA VAL A 91 -40.89 -28.71 -21.51
C VAL A 91 -41.15 -29.60 -20.29
N MET A 92 -42.24 -29.30 -19.60
CA MET A 92 -42.98 -30.30 -18.83
C MET A 92 -43.31 -31.45 -19.78
N ALA A 93 -42.68 -32.61 -19.60
CA ALA A 93 -42.93 -33.80 -20.38
C ALA A 93 -44.32 -34.36 -20.02
N ALA A 94 -45.36 -33.81 -20.65
CA ALA A 94 -46.66 -34.46 -20.75
C ALA A 94 -46.51 -35.70 -21.64
N LYS A 95 -46.74 -36.85 -21.03
CA LYS A 95 -46.68 -38.20 -21.60
C LYS A 95 -47.68 -38.32 -22.76
N LYS A 96 -47.23 -38.18 -24.01
CA LYS A 96 -48.01 -38.57 -25.19
C LYS A 96 -47.75 -40.06 -25.45
N ARG A 97 -48.75 -40.91 -25.17
CA ARG A 97 -48.71 -42.34 -25.54
C ARG A 97 -48.70 -42.41 -27.07
N SER A 98 -47.60 -42.87 -27.65
CA SER A 98 -47.56 -43.34 -29.03
C SER A 98 -47.92 -44.82 -29.03
N GLU A 99 -49.07 -45.16 -29.60
CA GLU A 99 -49.41 -46.53 -29.99
C GLU A 99 -48.53 -46.92 -31.18
N GLY A 100 -47.50 -47.70 -30.90
CA GLY A 100 -46.57 -48.27 -31.87
C GLY A 100 -45.91 -49.48 -31.21
N ALA A 101 -45.88 -50.59 -31.94
CA ALA A 101 -45.60 -51.95 -31.48
C ALA A 101 -44.60 -52.09 -30.32
N LYS A 102 -45.01 -52.85 -29.29
CA LYS A 102 -44.13 -53.35 -28.21
C LYS A 102 -43.02 -54.19 -28.82
N GLN A 103 -41.84 -53.60 -29.00
CA GLN A 103 -40.60 -54.34 -28.81
C GLN A 103 -40.56 -54.74 -27.33
N ASP A 104 -40.28 -56.01 -27.06
CA ASP A 104 -40.16 -56.59 -25.72
C ASP A 104 -39.03 -55.87 -24.96
N ASP A 105 -39.38 -54.74 -24.32
CA ASP A 105 -38.51 -53.95 -23.45
C ASP A 105 -38.04 -54.91 -22.34
N GLY A 106 -36.78 -55.36 -22.43
CA GLY A 106 -36.31 -56.64 -21.91
C GLY A 106 -36.89 -57.10 -20.56
N LYS A 107 -37.39 -58.35 -20.53
CA LYS A 107 -38.08 -59.09 -19.45
C LYS A 107 -37.51 -59.01 -18.02
N TYR A 108 -36.34 -58.42 -17.80
CA TYR A 108 -35.68 -58.30 -16.50
C TYR A 108 -35.46 -56.86 -16.03
N LYS A 109 -35.88 -55.84 -16.80
CA LYS A 109 -35.68 -54.42 -16.44
C LYS A 109 -36.36 -54.04 -15.12
N ASP A 110 -37.54 -54.62 -14.87
CA ASP A 110 -38.33 -54.38 -13.66
C ASP A 110 -37.92 -55.31 -12.49
N THR A 111 -37.06 -56.30 -12.73
CA THR A 111 -36.52 -57.20 -11.69
C THR A 111 -35.20 -56.69 -11.12
N VAL A 112 -34.68 -55.57 -11.60
CA VAL A 112 -33.41 -54.97 -11.18
C VAL A 112 -33.67 -53.60 -10.55
N ASP A 113 -33.21 -53.40 -9.31
CA ASP A 113 -33.31 -52.12 -8.61
C ASP A 113 -32.28 -51.11 -9.15
N LEU A 114 -32.62 -50.50 -10.28
CA LEU A 114 -31.80 -49.44 -10.86
C LEU A 114 -31.85 -48.17 -9.99
N PRO A 115 -30.71 -47.45 -9.84
CA PRO A 115 -30.69 -46.17 -9.14
C PRO A 115 -31.65 -45.16 -9.78
N LYS A 116 -32.62 -44.67 -8.99
CA LYS A 116 -33.57 -43.63 -9.40
C LYS A 116 -33.24 -42.34 -8.64
N THR A 117 -32.98 -41.26 -9.37
CA THR A 117 -32.70 -39.96 -8.76
C THR A 117 -33.33 -38.81 -9.56
N ALA A 118 -33.82 -37.81 -8.83
CA ALA A 118 -34.23 -36.52 -9.41
C ALA A 118 -33.02 -35.61 -9.67
N PHE A 119 -31.81 -36.04 -9.27
CA PHE A 119 -30.58 -35.31 -9.53
C PHE A 119 -30.26 -35.33 -11.03
N GLY A 120 -30.33 -34.16 -11.67
CA GLY A 120 -30.01 -34.00 -13.08
C GLY A 120 -28.57 -34.41 -13.40
N LEU A 121 -28.39 -35.14 -14.49
CA LEU A 121 -27.07 -35.63 -14.95
C LEU A 121 -26.10 -34.51 -15.33
N ARG A 122 -26.61 -33.33 -15.71
CA ARG A 122 -25.80 -32.13 -16.00
C ARG A 122 -25.92 -31.13 -14.85
N ALA A 123 -24.80 -30.50 -14.49
CA ALA A 123 -24.75 -29.55 -13.38
C ALA A 123 -25.66 -28.32 -13.60
N ASN A 124 -25.74 -27.81 -14.84
CA ASN A 124 -26.51 -26.60 -15.19
C ASN A 124 -26.25 -25.42 -14.23
N SER A 125 -24.97 -25.21 -13.89
CA SER A 125 -24.55 -24.34 -12.80
C SER A 125 -24.96 -22.87 -12.98
N THR A 126 -25.07 -22.39 -14.22
CA THR A 126 -25.51 -21.02 -14.53
C THR A 126 -26.91 -20.71 -14.01
N VAL A 127 -27.78 -21.71 -13.92
CA VAL A 127 -29.15 -21.60 -13.37
C VAL A 127 -29.20 -22.06 -11.92
N ARG A 128 -28.56 -23.19 -11.59
CA ARG A 128 -28.64 -23.79 -10.26
C ARG A 128 -27.91 -23.00 -9.17
N GLU A 129 -26.78 -22.39 -9.46
CA GLU A 129 -26.04 -21.61 -8.46
C GLU A 129 -26.85 -20.40 -7.95
N PRO A 130 -27.45 -19.55 -8.81
CA PRO A 130 -28.35 -18.49 -8.35
C PRO A 130 -29.52 -18.98 -7.50
N GLU A 131 -30.13 -20.12 -7.85
CA GLU A 131 -31.21 -20.73 -7.06
C GLU A 131 -30.72 -21.13 -5.65
N LEU A 132 -29.54 -21.76 -5.56
CA LEU A 132 -28.94 -22.13 -4.28
C LEU A 132 -28.55 -20.91 -3.45
N GLN A 133 -27.98 -19.88 -4.07
CA GLN A 133 -27.61 -18.63 -3.40
C GLN A 133 -28.85 -17.93 -2.85
N LYS A 134 -29.95 -17.91 -3.61
CA LYS A 134 -31.23 -17.37 -3.14
C LYS A 134 -31.76 -18.15 -1.94
N ILE A 135 -31.69 -19.49 -1.96
CA ILE A 135 -32.06 -20.32 -0.80
C ILE A 135 -31.21 -19.94 0.43
N TRP A 136 -29.91 -19.73 0.25
CA TRP A 136 -29.03 -19.34 1.37
C TRP A 136 -29.40 -17.98 1.95
N ASP A 137 -29.74 -17.01 1.10
CA ASP A 137 -30.11 -15.65 1.48
C ASP A 137 -31.48 -15.59 2.15
N ASP A 138 -32.52 -16.15 1.53
CA ASP A 138 -33.89 -16.22 2.05
C ASP A 138 -33.93 -16.88 3.44
N ASN A 139 -33.04 -17.86 3.65
CA ASN A 139 -32.95 -18.60 4.91
C ASN A 139 -31.83 -18.10 5.82
N GLN A 140 -31.11 -17.03 5.49
CA GLN A 140 -30.04 -16.46 6.31
C GLN A 140 -29.05 -17.52 6.81
N VAL A 141 -28.65 -18.44 5.92
CA VAL A 141 -27.93 -19.67 6.29
C VAL A 141 -26.64 -19.38 7.04
N PHE A 142 -25.81 -18.46 6.52
CA PHE A 142 -24.55 -18.07 7.15
C PHE A 142 -24.77 -17.63 8.61
N LYS A 143 -25.69 -16.68 8.84
CA LYS A 143 -26.01 -16.16 10.17
C LYS A 143 -26.48 -17.25 11.12
N ARG A 144 -27.40 -18.13 10.67
CA ARG A 144 -27.90 -19.22 11.50
C ARG A 144 -26.82 -20.22 11.89
N VAL A 145 -25.91 -20.56 10.97
CA VAL A 145 -24.79 -21.48 11.27
C VAL A 145 -23.83 -20.84 12.26
N VAL A 146 -23.47 -19.57 12.09
CA VAL A 146 -22.62 -18.83 13.03
C VAL A 146 -23.26 -18.76 14.42
N GLU A 147 -24.55 -18.45 14.51
CA GLU A 147 -25.27 -18.36 15.79
C GLU A 147 -25.40 -19.72 16.50
N ARG A 148 -25.53 -20.82 15.74
CA ARG A 148 -25.62 -22.17 16.27
C ARG A 148 -24.29 -22.69 16.81
N ASN A 149 -23.19 -22.32 16.18
CA ASN A 149 -21.86 -22.79 16.55
C ASN A 149 -21.45 -22.29 17.95
N ASN A 150 -20.68 -23.09 18.69
CA ASN A 150 -20.26 -22.77 20.06
C ASN A 150 -18.80 -23.15 20.40
N GLY A 151 -18.02 -23.61 19.42
CA GLY A 151 -16.63 -24.05 19.57
C GLY A 151 -15.58 -22.93 19.62
N GLY A 152 -15.95 -21.72 20.05
CA GLY A 152 -15.09 -20.53 20.07
C GLY A 152 -15.28 -19.61 18.87
N THR A 153 -14.61 -18.46 18.87
CA THR A 153 -14.67 -17.46 17.80
C THR A 153 -13.46 -17.57 16.90
N PHE A 154 -13.68 -17.56 15.59
CA PHE A 154 -12.64 -17.43 14.58
C PHE A 154 -12.87 -16.14 13.80
N VAL A 155 -11.91 -15.23 13.83
CA VAL A 155 -12.00 -13.95 13.13
C VAL A 155 -11.07 -14.02 11.93
N LEU A 156 -11.62 -13.81 10.73
CA LEU A 156 -10.83 -13.60 9.53
C LEU A 156 -11.04 -12.16 9.10
N HIS A 157 -9.98 -11.36 9.19
CA HIS A 157 -9.99 -9.98 8.75
C HIS A 157 -9.87 -9.92 7.23
N ASP A 158 -10.75 -9.15 6.59
CA ASP A 158 -10.75 -9.01 5.14
C ASP A 158 -9.87 -7.84 4.73
N GLY A 159 -8.80 -8.06 3.98
CA GLY A 159 -8.11 -6.93 3.32
C GLY A 159 -9.07 -6.22 2.35
N PRO A 160 -9.37 -4.92 2.52
CA PRO A 160 -10.39 -4.23 1.76
C PRO A 160 -9.94 -4.00 0.30
N PRO A 161 -10.63 -4.53 -0.73
CA PRO A 161 -10.36 -4.17 -2.12
C PRO A 161 -10.62 -2.67 -2.38
N TYR A 162 -9.86 -2.10 -3.32
CA TYR A 162 -10.09 -0.76 -3.82
C TYR A 162 -11.41 -0.63 -4.58
N ALA A 163 -12.20 0.39 -4.25
CA ALA A 163 -13.47 0.70 -4.91
C ALA A 163 -13.29 1.50 -6.23
N ASN A 164 -12.42 1.02 -7.13
CA ASN A 164 -12.01 1.76 -8.33
C ASN A 164 -12.36 1.12 -9.70
N GLY A 165 -12.96 -0.06 -9.73
CA GLY A 165 -13.35 -0.73 -10.97
C GLY A 165 -13.90 -2.16 -10.78
N ASP A 166 -14.00 -2.90 -11.88
CA ASP A 166 -14.50 -4.26 -11.89
C ASP A 166 -13.51 -5.27 -11.28
N LEU A 167 -14.05 -6.40 -10.82
CA LEU A 167 -13.26 -7.48 -10.26
C LEU A 167 -12.48 -8.23 -11.36
N HIS A 168 -11.35 -8.82 -10.96
CA HIS A 168 -10.47 -9.63 -11.82
C HIS A 168 -10.10 -10.94 -11.13
N MET A 169 -9.40 -11.84 -11.84
CA MET A 169 -9.09 -13.19 -11.32
C MET A 169 -8.33 -13.20 -9.98
N GLY A 170 -7.45 -12.23 -9.73
CA GLY A 170 -6.82 -12.06 -8.41
C GLY A 170 -7.82 -11.85 -7.26
N HIS A 171 -8.90 -11.10 -7.48
CA HIS A 171 -9.97 -10.92 -6.49
C HIS A 171 -10.73 -12.22 -6.22
N ALA A 172 -11.04 -12.97 -7.29
CA ALA A 172 -11.68 -14.28 -7.17
C ALA A 172 -10.81 -15.24 -6.36
N LEU A 173 -9.51 -15.35 -6.70
CA LEU A 173 -8.55 -16.17 -5.97
C LEU A 173 -8.52 -15.81 -4.48
N ASN A 174 -8.38 -14.52 -4.14
CA ASN A 174 -8.31 -14.07 -2.75
C ASN A 174 -9.58 -14.40 -1.96
N LYS A 175 -10.77 -14.06 -2.50
CA LYS A 175 -12.04 -14.23 -1.79
C LYS A 175 -12.47 -15.68 -1.66
N ILE A 176 -12.24 -16.50 -2.69
CA ILE A 176 -12.55 -17.93 -2.64
C ILE A 176 -11.67 -18.64 -1.60
N LEU A 177 -10.37 -18.30 -1.53
CA LEU A 177 -9.49 -18.87 -0.50
C LEU A 177 -9.94 -18.51 0.92
N LYS A 178 -10.31 -17.24 1.17
CA LYS A 178 -10.88 -16.81 2.46
C LYS A 178 -12.18 -17.55 2.79
N ASP A 179 -13.07 -17.71 1.80
CA ASP A 179 -14.34 -18.43 1.96
C ASP A 179 -14.13 -19.92 2.29
N ILE A 180 -13.17 -20.59 1.65
CA ILE A 180 -12.80 -21.98 1.97
C ILE A 180 -12.37 -22.11 3.44
N ILE A 181 -11.51 -21.21 3.91
CA ILE A 181 -11.04 -21.21 5.31
C ILE A 181 -12.21 -20.99 6.27
N ASN A 182 -13.04 -19.99 5.99
CA ASN A 182 -14.20 -19.65 6.82
C ASN A 182 -15.19 -20.81 6.88
N ARG A 183 -15.56 -21.41 5.75
CA ARG A 183 -16.44 -22.58 5.69
C ARG A 183 -15.85 -23.76 6.45
N TYR A 184 -14.56 -24.04 6.29
CA TYR A 184 -13.89 -25.09 7.03
C TYR A 184 -14.01 -24.87 8.54
N LYS A 185 -13.74 -23.65 9.03
CA LYS A 185 -13.89 -23.30 10.46
C LYS A 185 -15.35 -23.39 10.94
N LEU A 186 -16.31 -22.97 10.13
CA LEU A 186 -17.74 -23.14 10.43
C LEU A 186 -18.11 -24.63 10.60
N LEU A 187 -17.60 -25.51 9.73
CA LEU A 187 -17.84 -26.94 9.81
C LEU A 187 -17.17 -27.59 11.04
N GLN A 188 -16.09 -26.99 11.54
CA GLN A 188 -15.42 -27.36 12.79
C GLN A 188 -16.09 -26.74 14.04
N ASN A 189 -17.33 -26.27 13.93
CA ASN A 189 -18.13 -25.69 15.01
C ASN A 189 -17.60 -24.35 15.57
N PHE A 190 -16.75 -23.61 14.86
CA PHE A 190 -16.35 -22.25 15.25
C PHE A 190 -17.37 -21.20 14.82
N ARG A 191 -17.52 -20.14 15.61
CA ARG A 191 -18.24 -18.93 15.22
C ARG A 191 -17.33 -18.06 14.36
N VAL A 192 -17.58 -18.04 13.06
CA VAL A 192 -16.78 -17.24 12.13
C VAL A 192 -17.30 -15.80 12.08
N GLN A 193 -16.41 -14.84 12.32
CA GLN A 193 -16.63 -13.43 12.01
C GLN A 193 -15.84 -13.08 10.75
N TYR A 194 -16.56 -12.80 9.67
CA TYR A 194 -15.98 -12.36 8.41
C TYR A 194 -16.84 -11.22 7.86
N VAL A 195 -16.32 -10.01 8.00
CA VAL A 195 -16.96 -8.76 7.59
C VAL A 195 -16.16 -8.21 6.41
N PRO A 196 -16.74 -8.14 5.21
CA PRO A 196 -16.07 -7.54 4.06
C PRO A 196 -15.94 -6.04 4.23
N GLY A 197 -14.93 -5.44 3.60
CA GLY A 197 -14.89 -3.99 3.47
C GLY A 197 -14.25 -3.50 2.18
N TRP A 198 -14.18 -2.18 2.06
CA TRP A 198 -13.69 -1.51 0.86
C TRP A 198 -12.88 -0.27 1.17
N ASP A 199 -11.79 -0.16 0.43
CA ASP A 199 -10.95 1.01 0.43
C ASP A 199 -11.49 2.02 -0.59
N CYS A 200 -12.00 3.12 -0.04
CA CYS A 200 -12.78 4.11 -0.76
C CYS A 200 -12.05 5.43 -0.98
N HIS A 201 -10.80 5.58 -0.53
CA HIS A 201 -10.04 6.82 -0.62
C HIS A 201 -8.88 6.74 -1.62
N GLY A 202 -8.16 7.85 -1.76
CA GLY A 202 -6.92 7.91 -2.50
C GLY A 202 -7.06 8.26 -3.98
N LEU A 203 -5.89 8.45 -4.59
CA LEU A 203 -5.76 8.94 -5.96
C LEU A 203 -6.33 8.03 -7.08
N PRO A 204 -6.54 6.69 -6.98
CA PRO A 204 -7.11 5.95 -8.13
C PRO A 204 -8.57 6.33 -8.39
N ILE A 205 -9.35 6.56 -7.33
CA ILE A 205 -10.74 7.00 -7.45
C ILE A 205 -10.78 8.43 -7.98
N GLU A 206 -9.90 9.29 -7.46
CA GLU A 206 -9.79 10.67 -7.92
C GLU A 206 -9.47 10.75 -9.42
N LEU A 207 -8.50 9.95 -9.91
CA LEU A 207 -8.18 9.87 -11.33
C LEU A 207 -9.34 9.37 -12.18
N LYS A 208 -10.06 8.34 -11.74
CA LYS A 208 -11.23 7.82 -12.46
C LYS A 208 -12.31 8.88 -12.58
N VAL A 209 -12.55 9.64 -11.51
CA VAL A 209 -13.47 10.78 -11.54
C VAL A 209 -12.96 11.84 -12.51
N LEU A 210 -11.71 12.27 -12.40
CA LEU A 210 -11.14 13.30 -13.29
C LEU A 210 -11.16 12.89 -14.77
N GLN A 211 -10.86 11.62 -15.08
CA GLN A 211 -10.94 11.05 -16.43
C GLN A 211 -12.36 11.05 -16.99
N SER A 212 -13.38 10.94 -16.14
CA SER A 212 -14.79 10.98 -16.54
C SER A 212 -15.35 12.40 -16.75
N LEU A 213 -14.57 13.43 -16.42
CA LEU A 213 -14.98 14.84 -16.55
C LEU A 213 -14.35 15.50 -17.76
N ASP A 214 -15.16 16.32 -18.43
CA ASP A 214 -14.73 17.23 -19.48
C ASP A 214 -13.86 18.38 -18.93
N ASP A 215 -13.06 19.00 -19.80
CA ASP A 215 -12.04 19.98 -19.37
C ASP A 215 -12.63 21.23 -18.70
N ASP A 216 -13.82 21.69 -19.10
CA ASP A 216 -14.50 22.82 -18.45
C ASP A 216 -15.01 22.43 -17.05
N ALA A 217 -15.52 21.20 -16.90
CA ALA A 217 -15.94 20.67 -15.61
C ALA A 217 -14.76 20.42 -14.65
N ARG A 218 -13.52 20.30 -15.16
CA ARG A 218 -12.29 20.23 -14.36
C ARG A 218 -11.86 21.60 -13.83
N LYS A 219 -12.05 22.67 -14.61
CA LYS A 219 -11.69 24.04 -14.19
C LYS A 219 -12.58 24.56 -13.04
N GLU A 220 -13.83 24.15 -12.98
CA GLU A 220 -14.78 24.55 -11.92
C GLU A 220 -14.78 23.65 -10.67
N LEU A 221 -13.82 22.73 -10.57
CA LEU A 221 -13.82 21.67 -9.58
C LEU A 221 -13.29 22.18 -8.24
N THR A 222 -14.19 22.41 -7.28
CA THR A 222 -13.80 22.67 -5.89
C THR A 222 -13.49 21.36 -5.15
N PRO A 223 -12.69 21.39 -4.06
CA PRO A 223 -12.42 20.21 -3.24
C PRO A 223 -13.69 19.46 -2.84
N LEU A 224 -14.72 20.18 -2.39
CA LEU A 224 -16.01 19.58 -2.01
C LEU A 224 -16.75 18.94 -3.20
N LYS A 225 -16.74 19.56 -4.38
CA LYS A 225 -17.37 18.97 -5.58
C LYS A 225 -16.65 17.67 -5.97
N LEU A 226 -15.32 17.66 -5.92
CA LEU A 226 -14.51 16.48 -6.21
C LEU A 226 -14.79 15.35 -5.21
N ARG A 227 -14.73 15.65 -3.90
CA ARG A 227 -15.01 14.68 -2.84
C ARG A 227 -16.41 14.06 -2.96
N ASN A 228 -17.42 14.87 -3.25
CA ASN A 228 -18.79 14.37 -3.49
C ASN A 228 -18.87 13.42 -4.70
N LYS A 229 -18.21 13.77 -5.82
CA LYS A 229 -18.16 12.90 -7.00
C LYS A 229 -17.40 11.59 -6.72
N ALA A 230 -16.29 11.67 -6.01
CA ALA A 230 -15.48 10.53 -5.60
C ALA A 230 -16.25 9.59 -4.65
N ALA A 231 -16.93 10.13 -3.63
CA ALA A 231 -17.77 9.36 -2.72
C ALA A 231 -18.90 8.63 -3.48
N LYS A 232 -19.55 9.31 -4.44
CA LYS A 232 -20.61 8.71 -5.27
C LYS A 232 -20.07 7.58 -6.13
N PHE A 233 -18.92 7.80 -6.77
CA PHE A 233 -18.27 6.78 -7.58
C PHE A 233 -17.89 5.55 -6.74
N ALA A 234 -17.20 5.76 -5.61
CA ALA A 234 -16.81 4.68 -4.70
C ALA A 234 -18.02 3.84 -4.25
N LYS A 235 -19.10 4.48 -3.78
CA LYS A 235 -20.33 3.79 -3.34
C LYS A 235 -20.97 2.96 -4.46
N SER A 236 -20.98 3.47 -5.69
CA SER A 236 -21.52 2.72 -6.84
C SER A 236 -20.66 1.49 -7.18
N THR A 237 -19.34 1.64 -7.12
CA THR A 237 -18.39 0.54 -7.36
C THR A 237 -18.49 -0.53 -6.29
N VAL A 238 -18.60 -0.14 -5.02
CA VAL A 238 -18.83 -1.07 -3.89
C VAL A 238 -20.06 -1.94 -4.13
N GLN A 239 -21.17 -1.36 -4.59
CA GLN A 239 -22.40 -2.12 -4.88
C GLN A 239 -22.18 -3.16 -5.99
N SER A 240 -21.51 -2.78 -7.07
CA SER A 240 -21.19 -3.68 -8.19
C SER A 240 -20.25 -4.82 -7.76
N GLN A 241 -19.17 -4.48 -7.05
CA GLN A 241 -18.20 -5.45 -6.55
C GLN A 241 -18.83 -6.41 -5.52
N MET A 242 -19.66 -5.88 -4.61
CA MET A 242 -20.40 -6.70 -3.64
C MET A 242 -21.33 -7.70 -4.33
N ALA A 243 -22.08 -7.28 -5.34
CA ALA A 243 -22.94 -8.18 -6.12
C ALA A 243 -22.12 -9.31 -6.78
N SER A 244 -20.94 -8.96 -7.31
CA SER A 244 -20.03 -9.92 -7.92
C SER A 244 -19.43 -10.90 -6.90
N PHE A 245 -19.03 -10.44 -5.71
CA PHE A 245 -18.55 -11.32 -4.65
C PHE A 245 -19.64 -12.25 -4.10
N LYS A 246 -20.89 -11.76 -3.96
CA LYS A 246 -22.04 -12.61 -3.65
C LYS A 246 -22.24 -13.67 -4.72
N ARG A 247 -22.07 -13.31 -6.00
CA ARG A 247 -22.16 -14.26 -7.12
C ARG A 247 -21.07 -15.32 -7.09
N TYR A 248 -19.86 -15.04 -6.59
CA TYR A 248 -18.82 -16.05 -6.33
C TYR A 248 -19.24 -17.09 -5.27
N GLY A 249 -20.33 -16.86 -4.54
CA GLY A 249 -20.84 -17.75 -3.50
C GLY A 249 -20.20 -17.54 -2.13
N VAL A 250 -19.53 -16.41 -1.93
CA VAL A 250 -18.82 -16.10 -0.67
C VAL A 250 -19.82 -15.86 0.47
N TRP A 251 -19.62 -16.54 1.61
CA TRP A 251 -20.41 -16.33 2.82
C TRP A 251 -19.72 -15.33 3.74
N ALA A 252 -20.39 -14.20 3.98
CA ALA A 252 -19.88 -13.11 4.80
C ALA A 252 -21.05 -12.29 5.39
N ASP A 253 -20.74 -11.42 6.34
CA ASP A 253 -21.68 -10.40 6.81
C ASP A 253 -21.70 -9.20 5.85
N TRP A 254 -22.50 -9.31 4.80
CA TRP A 254 -22.63 -8.28 3.77
C TRP A 254 -23.41 -7.04 4.23
N ASP A 255 -24.23 -7.18 5.28
CA ASP A 255 -25.07 -6.08 5.78
C ASP A 255 -24.26 -5.10 6.64
N GLN A 256 -23.24 -5.60 7.34
CA GLN A 256 -22.36 -4.80 8.20
C GLN A 256 -20.98 -4.51 7.60
N HIS A 257 -20.88 -4.48 6.27
CA HIS A 257 -19.63 -4.15 5.61
C HIS A 257 -19.08 -2.80 6.06
N TYR A 258 -17.76 -2.68 6.12
CA TYR A 258 -17.12 -1.41 6.45
C TYR A 258 -16.57 -0.74 5.19
N LEU A 259 -16.53 0.58 5.21
CA LEU A 259 -15.99 1.44 4.17
C LEU A 259 -15.07 2.44 4.85
N THR A 260 -13.91 2.69 4.25
CA THR A 260 -12.97 3.69 4.81
C THR A 260 -13.57 5.10 4.86
N LEU A 261 -14.55 5.40 4.01
CA LEU A 261 -15.30 6.67 4.00
C LEU A 261 -16.37 6.81 5.10
N HIS A 262 -16.60 5.79 5.93
CA HIS A 262 -17.61 5.91 7.00
C HIS A 262 -17.11 6.84 8.11
N PRO A 263 -17.94 7.78 8.62
CA PRO A 263 -17.53 8.72 9.67
C PRO A 263 -16.90 8.07 10.91
N GLU A 264 -17.44 6.93 11.34
CA GLU A 264 -16.90 6.15 12.46
C GLU A 264 -15.48 5.62 12.16
N TYR A 265 -15.23 5.21 10.92
CA TYR A 265 -13.94 4.68 10.48
C TYR A 265 -12.89 5.81 10.42
N GLU A 266 -13.24 6.91 9.76
CA GLU A 266 -12.38 8.10 9.67
C GLU A 266 -12.02 8.66 11.05
N ALA A 267 -12.98 8.67 11.99
CA ALA A 267 -12.72 9.11 13.37
C ALA A 267 -11.72 8.19 14.11
N ALA A 268 -11.79 6.88 13.92
CA ALA A 268 -10.78 5.98 14.51
C ALA A 268 -9.42 6.11 13.84
N GLN A 269 -9.37 6.40 12.55
CA GLN A 269 -8.12 6.70 11.87
C GLN A 269 -7.46 7.96 12.46
N ILE A 270 -8.24 9.02 12.70
CA ILE A 270 -7.77 10.25 13.38
C ILE A 270 -7.29 9.94 14.80
N GLU A 271 -7.95 9.03 15.51
CA GLU A 271 -7.52 8.61 16.85
C GLU A 271 -6.18 7.87 16.83
N VAL A 272 -5.98 6.92 15.91
CA VAL A 272 -4.70 6.21 15.75
C VAL A 272 -3.60 7.20 15.40
N PHE A 273 -3.86 8.08 14.44
CA PHE A 273 -2.93 9.17 14.10
C PHE A 273 -2.61 10.03 15.32
N GLY A 274 -3.61 10.41 16.10
CA GLY A 274 -3.46 11.20 17.31
C GLY A 274 -2.59 10.53 18.37
N GLN A 275 -2.82 9.24 18.62
CA GLN A 275 -2.03 8.45 19.55
C GLN A 275 -0.56 8.40 19.12
N MET A 276 -0.30 8.16 17.83
CA MET A 276 1.05 8.17 17.28
C MET A 276 1.71 9.56 17.37
N ALA A 277 0.94 10.63 17.15
CA ALA A 277 1.43 11.99 17.23
C ALA A 277 1.80 12.40 18.66
N ILE A 278 0.95 12.08 19.63
CA ILE A 278 1.19 12.37 21.06
C ILE A 278 2.41 11.58 21.58
N GLN A 279 2.63 10.37 21.07
CA GLN A 279 3.81 9.56 21.40
C GLN A 279 5.10 10.03 20.70
N GLY A 280 5.03 11.05 19.84
CA GLY A 280 6.20 11.58 19.12
C GLY A 280 6.61 10.77 17.89
N PHE A 281 5.78 9.82 17.44
CA PHE A 281 6.06 9.06 16.22
C PHE A 281 5.69 9.81 14.94
N ILE A 282 4.82 10.82 15.03
CA ILE A 282 4.46 11.67 13.89
C ILE A 282 5.21 12.98 14.00
N TYR A 283 5.93 13.35 12.94
CA TYR A 283 6.64 14.62 12.89
C TYR A 283 6.59 15.21 11.48
N ARG A 284 6.77 16.53 11.39
CA ARG A 284 6.90 17.26 10.13
C ARG A 284 8.37 17.46 9.82
N GLY A 285 8.79 17.14 8.61
CA GLY A 285 10.18 17.28 8.18
C GLY A 285 10.27 17.67 6.71
N ARG A 286 11.39 18.28 6.33
CA ARG A 286 11.73 18.50 4.91
C ARG A 286 12.71 17.42 4.48
N LYS A 287 12.22 16.44 3.70
CA LYS A 287 13.02 15.29 3.23
C LYS A 287 12.79 15.06 1.73
N PRO A 288 13.77 14.52 1.00
CA PRO A 288 13.54 14.06 -0.36
C PRO A 288 12.52 12.93 -0.34
N VAL A 289 11.43 13.13 -1.08
CA VAL A 289 10.39 12.11 -1.27
C VAL A 289 10.25 11.84 -2.75
N HIS A 290 9.75 10.65 -3.10
CA HIS A 290 9.28 10.42 -4.45
C HIS A 290 8.13 11.37 -4.74
N TRP A 291 8.30 12.20 -5.75
CA TRP A 291 7.33 13.16 -6.22
C TRP A 291 6.91 12.78 -7.64
N SER A 292 5.60 12.80 -7.89
CA SER A 292 5.06 12.66 -9.24
C SER A 292 4.65 14.04 -9.75
N PRO A 293 5.43 14.68 -10.65
CA PRO A 293 5.03 15.94 -11.26
C PRO A 293 3.68 15.83 -11.97
N SER A 294 3.42 14.66 -12.57
CA SER A 294 2.16 14.39 -13.27
C SER A 294 0.93 14.33 -12.36
N SER A 295 1.11 13.93 -11.11
CA SER A 295 0.04 13.80 -10.11
C SER A 295 0.09 14.90 -9.05
N ARG A 296 1.12 15.77 -9.07
CA ARG A 296 1.39 16.84 -8.09
C ARG A 296 1.28 16.37 -6.64
N THR A 297 1.88 15.23 -6.33
CA THR A 297 1.83 14.63 -4.98
C THR A 297 3.08 13.80 -4.70
N ALA A 298 3.43 13.73 -3.43
CA ALA A 298 4.33 12.71 -2.92
C ALA A 298 3.74 11.30 -3.13
N LEU A 299 4.60 10.31 -3.36
CA LEU A 299 4.28 8.91 -3.50
C LEU A 299 5.08 8.10 -2.48
N ALA A 300 4.47 7.07 -1.91
CA ALA A 300 5.21 6.04 -1.17
C ALA A 300 5.92 5.08 -2.13
N GLU A 301 6.96 4.38 -1.66
CA GLU A 301 7.67 3.38 -2.46
C GLU A 301 6.73 2.26 -2.97
N ALA A 302 5.73 1.89 -2.19
CA ALA A 302 4.69 0.93 -2.57
C ALA A 302 3.78 1.44 -3.72
N GLU A 303 3.82 2.73 -4.03
CA GLU A 303 3.09 3.39 -5.13
C GLU A 303 3.97 3.61 -6.37
N LEU A 304 5.16 2.99 -6.42
CA LEU A 304 6.05 3.07 -7.58
C LEU A 304 6.01 1.78 -8.39
N GLU A 305 6.05 1.94 -9.70
CA GLU A 305 6.34 0.86 -10.64
C GLU A 305 7.67 1.13 -11.32
N TYR A 306 8.47 0.11 -11.55
CA TYR A 306 9.77 0.29 -12.16
C TYR A 306 9.73 -0.11 -13.63
N ASN A 307 10.11 0.81 -14.50
CA ASN A 307 10.23 0.56 -15.93
C ASN A 307 11.69 0.25 -16.29
N GLU A 308 11.95 -0.95 -16.83
CA GLU A 308 13.28 -1.41 -17.24
C GLU A 308 13.73 -0.85 -18.61
N GLU A 309 12.79 -0.33 -19.39
CA GLU A 309 13.02 0.25 -20.72
C GLU A 309 13.24 1.78 -20.68
N HIS A 310 13.31 2.38 -19.49
CA HIS A 310 13.54 3.81 -19.37
C HIS A 310 14.94 4.18 -19.85
N VAL A 311 15.02 5.25 -20.67
CA VAL A 311 16.28 5.75 -21.22
C VAL A 311 16.52 7.16 -20.68
N SER A 312 17.50 7.27 -19.80
CA SER A 312 17.97 8.54 -19.22
C SER A 312 19.13 9.11 -20.04
N LYS A 313 19.37 10.42 -19.94
CA LYS A 313 20.59 11.04 -20.47
C LYS A 313 21.68 10.95 -19.39
N SER A 314 22.59 10.01 -19.57
CA SER A 314 23.78 9.86 -18.72
C SER A 314 24.85 10.84 -19.16
N MET A 315 25.45 11.55 -18.21
CA MET A 315 26.53 12.49 -18.46
C MET A 315 27.73 12.26 -17.55
N TYR A 316 28.90 12.56 -18.09
CA TYR A 316 30.16 12.65 -17.38
C TYR A 316 30.61 14.10 -17.37
N ALA A 317 30.83 14.67 -16.18
CA ALA A 317 31.27 16.05 -16.03
C ALA A 317 32.51 16.15 -15.14
N ILE A 318 33.18 17.30 -15.23
CA ILE A 318 34.44 17.60 -14.59
C ILE A 318 34.24 18.78 -13.66
N PHE A 319 34.56 18.61 -12.38
CA PHE A 319 34.54 19.70 -11.39
C PHE A 319 35.97 20.06 -10.99
N ARG A 320 36.35 21.34 -11.14
CA ARG A 320 37.73 21.78 -10.91
C ARG A 320 38.04 21.88 -9.42
N LEU A 321 39.14 21.26 -8.98
CA LEU A 321 39.57 21.31 -7.58
C LEU A 321 40.31 22.63 -7.32
N VAL A 322 39.98 23.29 -6.21
CA VAL A 322 40.57 24.60 -5.83
C VAL A 322 41.30 24.55 -4.49
N GLY A 323 40.85 23.71 -3.56
CA GLY A 323 41.41 23.66 -2.21
C GLY A 323 41.72 22.23 -1.79
N VAL A 324 42.90 22.03 -1.22
CA VAL A 324 43.33 20.75 -0.64
C VAL A 324 43.77 20.99 0.81
N PRO A 325 43.24 20.23 1.79
CA PRO A 325 43.66 20.34 3.19
C PRO A 325 45.15 20.08 3.37
N ALA A 326 45.74 20.60 4.46
CA ALA A 326 47.17 20.42 4.76
C ALA A 326 47.58 18.93 4.90
N SER A 327 46.65 18.06 5.32
CA SER A 327 46.84 16.61 5.42
C SER A 327 47.11 15.93 4.08
N CYS A 328 46.73 16.54 2.96
CA CYS A 328 46.75 15.93 1.63
C CYS A 328 47.71 16.68 0.70
N GLY A 329 48.88 17.08 1.22
CA GLY A 329 49.90 17.82 0.47
C GLY A 329 50.34 17.16 -0.84
N SER A 330 50.15 15.84 -0.95
CA SER A 330 50.43 15.03 -2.13
C SER A 330 49.58 15.38 -3.38
N LEU A 331 48.44 16.05 -3.22
CA LEU A 331 47.57 16.48 -4.33
C LEU A 331 47.92 17.88 -4.85
N LYS A 332 48.67 18.68 -4.06
CA LYS A 332 49.01 20.07 -4.42
C LYS A 332 49.85 20.17 -5.69
N GLU A 333 50.60 19.13 -6.04
CA GLU A 333 51.44 19.08 -7.24
C GLU A 333 50.64 19.07 -8.56
N PHE A 334 49.35 18.71 -8.52
CA PHE A 334 48.48 18.66 -9.70
C PHE A 334 47.55 19.87 -9.82
N LEU A 335 47.50 20.76 -8.81
CA LEU A 335 46.75 22.00 -8.88
C LEU A 335 47.45 23.03 -9.78
N PRO A 336 46.73 23.86 -10.55
CA PRO A 336 45.26 24.03 -10.59
C PRO A 336 44.52 23.16 -11.63
N ASN A 337 45.21 22.18 -12.22
CA ASN A 337 44.70 21.39 -13.35
C ASN A 337 44.10 20.04 -12.93
N LEU A 338 43.82 19.87 -11.64
CA LEU A 338 43.24 18.68 -11.05
C LEU A 338 41.72 18.83 -10.95
N CYS A 339 40.99 17.86 -11.47
CA CYS A 339 39.54 17.88 -11.47
C CYS A 339 38.93 16.53 -11.08
N LEU A 340 37.69 16.57 -10.60
CA LEU A 340 36.88 15.41 -10.25
C LEU A 340 36.03 15.01 -11.44
N ALA A 341 36.11 13.74 -11.86
CA ALA A 341 35.20 13.22 -12.88
C ALA A 341 33.97 12.64 -12.19
N ILE A 342 32.80 13.24 -12.41
CA ILE A 342 31.52 12.78 -11.86
C ILE A 342 30.68 12.14 -12.96
N TRP A 343 29.83 11.20 -12.56
CA TRP A 343 28.83 10.59 -13.42
C TRP A 343 27.43 10.78 -12.84
N THR A 344 26.47 11.12 -13.71
CA THR A 344 25.06 11.15 -13.31
C THR A 344 24.13 10.80 -14.46
N THR A 345 23.00 10.19 -14.14
CA THR A 345 21.87 9.95 -15.05
C THR A 345 20.81 11.06 -14.98
N THR A 346 20.97 12.02 -14.07
CA THR A 346 20.04 13.12 -13.82
C THR A 346 20.74 14.49 -13.91
N PRO A 347 21.14 14.94 -15.12
CA PRO A 347 21.77 16.24 -15.34
C PRO A 347 21.05 17.41 -14.65
N TRP A 348 19.72 17.41 -14.65
CA TRP A 348 18.89 18.42 -14.00
C TRP A 348 19.14 18.61 -12.50
N THR A 349 19.82 17.67 -11.82
CA THR A 349 20.15 17.77 -10.38
C THR A 349 21.45 18.53 -10.10
N ILE A 350 22.28 18.81 -11.12
CA ILE A 350 23.56 19.52 -10.95
C ILE A 350 23.42 20.93 -10.34
N PRO A 351 22.40 21.75 -10.68
CA PRO A 351 22.18 23.04 -10.00
C PRO A 351 22.07 22.94 -8.47
N ALA A 352 21.58 21.80 -7.96
CA ALA A 352 21.40 21.54 -6.53
C ALA A 352 22.61 20.82 -5.89
N ASN A 353 23.72 20.65 -6.60
CA ASN A 353 24.88 19.92 -6.12
C ASN A 353 25.51 20.61 -4.90
N ALA A 354 25.58 19.93 -3.76
CA ALA A 354 26.13 20.48 -2.52
C ALA A 354 27.52 19.91 -2.18
N ALA A 355 27.84 18.72 -2.69
CA ALA A 355 29.13 18.07 -2.45
C ALA A 355 29.43 17.03 -3.56
N VAL A 356 30.63 16.47 -3.53
CA VAL A 356 30.96 15.22 -4.22
C VAL A 356 31.29 14.17 -3.15
N ALA A 357 30.58 13.06 -3.16
CA ALA A 357 30.80 11.95 -2.25
C ALA A 357 31.79 10.92 -2.83
N VAL A 358 32.69 10.46 -1.97
CA VAL A 358 33.67 9.39 -2.23
C VAL A 358 33.56 8.29 -1.18
N ASN A 359 33.98 7.07 -1.52
CA ASN A 359 34.06 5.96 -0.57
C ASN A 359 35.43 5.98 0.12
N ASN A 360 35.47 5.99 1.46
CA ASN A 360 36.74 6.05 2.20
C ASN A 360 37.64 4.81 2.05
N LYS A 361 37.08 3.65 1.71
CA LYS A 361 37.82 2.39 1.56
C LYS A 361 38.37 2.19 0.15
N LEU A 362 37.83 2.90 -0.85
CA LEU A 362 38.25 2.76 -2.24
C LEU A 362 39.53 3.55 -2.53
N GLN A 363 40.33 3.01 -3.44
CA GLN A 363 41.48 3.73 -3.99
C GLN A 363 41.06 4.51 -5.25
N TYR A 364 41.56 5.73 -5.34
CA TYR A 364 41.31 6.65 -6.44
C TYR A 364 42.61 6.91 -7.20
N ALA A 365 42.52 6.94 -8.52
CA ALA A 365 43.59 7.22 -9.44
C ALA A 365 43.55 8.67 -9.90
N ILE A 366 44.71 9.33 -9.89
CA ILE A 366 44.95 10.59 -10.59
C ILE A 366 45.50 10.24 -11.96
N VAL A 367 44.71 10.50 -13.00
CA VAL A 367 45.05 10.17 -14.38
C VAL A 367 45.29 11.44 -15.18
N GLU A 368 46.37 11.48 -15.94
CA GLU A 368 46.59 12.50 -16.97
C GLU A 368 45.83 12.10 -18.24
N VAL A 369 45.01 13.01 -18.74
CA VAL A 369 44.22 12.78 -19.94
C VAL A 369 45.01 13.25 -21.16
N SER A 370 45.24 12.34 -22.11
CA SER A 370 45.89 12.66 -23.38
C SER A 370 44.95 12.34 -24.55
N SER A 371 44.88 13.23 -25.54
CA SER A 371 44.14 12.94 -26.76
C SER A 371 44.84 11.80 -27.48
N ALA A 372 44.17 10.66 -27.65
CA ALA A 372 44.65 9.66 -28.57
C ALA A 372 44.59 10.28 -29.98
N SER A 373 45.72 10.34 -30.68
CA SER A 373 45.75 10.68 -32.10
C SER A 373 44.98 9.60 -32.85
N VAL A 374 43.72 9.87 -33.18
CA VAL A 374 42.97 9.11 -34.15
C VAL A 374 42.65 10.07 -35.28
N ASP A 375 43.22 9.75 -36.45
CA ASP A 375 42.99 10.43 -37.71
C ASP A 375 41.50 10.66 -37.97
N GLY A 376 41.23 11.78 -38.64
CA GLY A 376 39.88 12.16 -39.05
C GLY A 376 39.15 11.03 -39.77
N SER A 377 37.83 10.99 -39.52
CA SER A 377 36.85 10.04 -40.01
C SER A 377 36.68 8.76 -39.17
N THR A 378 35.91 8.89 -38.10
CA THR A 378 34.82 7.94 -37.89
C THR A 378 33.53 8.72 -37.89
N SER A 379 32.93 8.75 -39.08
CA SER A 379 31.51 8.95 -39.29
C SER A 379 30.70 8.26 -38.19
N SER A 380 29.85 9.04 -37.52
CA SER A 380 28.46 8.73 -37.23
C SER A 380 28.10 7.23 -37.32
N GLY A 381 28.58 6.46 -36.35
CA GLY A 381 28.48 4.99 -36.34
C GLY A 381 27.75 4.41 -35.14
N ASP A 382 27.11 5.25 -34.32
CA ASP A 382 25.94 4.90 -33.50
C ASP A 382 25.41 6.24 -32.99
N GLY A 383 24.29 6.73 -33.55
CA GLY A 383 23.86 8.14 -33.50
C GLY A 383 23.43 8.70 -32.13
N LYS A 384 24.15 8.41 -31.05
CA LYS A 384 23.67 8.62 -29.67
C LYS A 384 24.70 9.14 -28.65
N LYS A 385 26.02 9.14 -28.92
CA LYS A 385 27.03 9.66 -27.98
C LYS A 385 27.53 11.05 -28.40
N ARG A 386 27.53 12.02 -27.49
CA ARG A 386 28.05 13.39 -27.69
C ARG A 386 29.24 13.60 -26.76
N PHE A 387 30.40 13.93 -27.31
CA PHE A 387 31.59 14.32 -26.54
C PHE A 387 31.58 15.83 -26.30
N GLY A 388 32.01 16.26 -25.12
CA GLY A 388 32.07 17.67 -24.76
C GLY A 388 33.42 18.32 -25.07
N ASN A 389 33.44 19.64 -25.02
CA ASN A 389 34.59 20.45 -25.46
C ASN A 389 35.71 20.61 -24.42
N PHE A 390 35.70 19.84 -23.32
CA PHE A 390 36.58 20.06 -22.15
C PHE A 390 38.10 20.10 -22.44
N MET A 391 38.56 19.47 -23.53
CA MET A 391 39.97 19.49 -23.94
C MET A 391 40.42 20.78 -24.66
N LYS A 392 39.52 21.70 -25.02
CA LYS A 392 39.90 22.94 -25.74
C LYS A 392 40.62 23.96 -24.85
N GLY A 393 40.57 23.83 -23.52
CA GLY A 393 41.08 24.83 -22.58
C GLY A 393 42.49 24.60 -22.04
N ASP A 394 42.91 23.35 -21.79
CA ASP A 394 44.16 23.05 -21.06
C ASP A 394 44.92 21.86 -21.69
N LYS A 395 46.24 22.03 -21.91
CA LYS A 395 47.12 21.01 -22.54
C LYS A 395 47.50 19.84 -21.62
N SER A 396 47.21 19.91 -20.31
CA SER A 396 47.51 18.84 -19.35
C SER A 396 46.46 18.81 -18.23
N LEU A 397 45.35 18.10 -18.47
CA LEU A 397 44.26 17.94 -17.51
C LEU A 397 44.44 16.64 -16.70
N HIS A 398 44.32 16.73 -15.38
CA HIS A 398 44.35 15.59 -14.47
C HIS A 398 42.95 15.32 -13.92
N LEU A 399 42.49 14.06 -14.00
CA LEU A 399 41.19 13.63 -13.48
C LEU A 399 41.36 12.67 -12.31
N ILE A 400 40.47 12.79 -11.32
CA ILE A 400 40.31 11.81 -10.24
C ILE A 400 39.16 10.88 -10.61
N VAL A 401 39.44 9.58 -10.63
CA VAL A 401 38.48 8.47 -10.86
C VAL A 401 38.81 7.30 -9.94
N ALA A 402 37.87 6.39 -9.67
CA ALA A 402 38.21 5.17 -8.94
C ALA A 402 39.20 4.31 -9.74
N LEU A 403 40.19 3.73 -9.06
CA LEU A 403 41.30 2.99 -9.67
C LEU A 403 40.80 1.84 -10.56
N ASP A 404 39.83 1.08 -10.09
CA ASP A 404 39.27 -0.09 -10.80
C ASP A 404 38.51 0.31 -12.09
N LEU A 405 38.08 1.57 -12.20
CA LEU A 405 37.29 2.07 -13.34
C LEU A 405 38.15 2.69 -14.44
N VAL A 406 39.46 2.87 -14.26
CA VAL A 406 40.34 3.56 -15.22
C VAL A 406 40.29 2.91 -16.61
N SER A 407 40.45 1.59 -16.70
CA SER A 407 40.45 0.85 -17.99
C SER A 407 39.09 0.91 -18.70
N THR A 408 38.00 0.87 -17.91
CA THR A 408 36.64 0.97 -18.40
C THR A 408 36.37 2.38 -18.95
N LEU A 409 36.80 3.42 -18.23
CA LEU A 409 36.64 4.81 -18.63
C LEU A 409 37.52 5.17 -19.84
N GLU A 410 38.75 4.67 -19.90
CA GLU A 410 39.64 4.82 -21.07
C GLU A 410 38.98 4.26 -22.34
N SER A 411 38.44 3.03 -22.25
CA SER A 411 37.70 2.41 -23.37
C SER A 411 36.43 3.17 -23.73
N LYS A 412 35.72 3.70 -22.72
CA LYS A 412 34.41 4.34 -22.90
C LYS A 412 34.52 5.76 -23.44
N TRP A 413 35.48 6.53 -22.97
CA TRP A 413 35.75 7.89 -23.42
C TRP A 413 36.59 7.93 -24.70
N GLY A 414 37.27 6.82 -25.05
CA GLY A 414 38.16 6.80 -26.21
C GLY A 414 39.40 7.68 -26.00
N LEU A 415 39.81 7.89 -24.75
CA LEU A 415 40.89 8.77 -24.35
C LEU A 415 41.94 7.98 -23.59
N LYS A 416 43.21 8.25 -23.85
CA LYS A 416 44.30 7.58 -23.14
C LYS A 416 44.46 8.18 -21.75
N LEU A 417 44.24 7.36 -20.72
CA LEU A 417 44.31 7.74 -19.31
C LEU A 417 45.60 7.21 -18.69
N THR A 418 46.60 8.09 -18.50
CA THR A 418 47.90 7.69 -17.93
C THR A 418 47.88 7.87 -16.42
N LEU A 419 48.00 6.77 -15.66
CA LEU A 419 48.08 6.82 -14.20
C LEU A 419 49.33 7.57 -13.74
N LYS A 420 49.14 8.61 -12.92
CA LYS A 420 50.23 9.35 -12.27
C LYS A 420 50.42 8.95 -10.82
N LYS A 421 49.31 8.81 -10.08
CA LYS A 421 49.31 8.59 -8.64
C LYS A 421 48.03 7.91 -8.18
N THR A 422 48.09 7.24 -7.04
CA THR A 422 46.93 6.69 -6.34
C THR A 422 46.79 7.34 -4.96
N VAL A 423 45.55 7.53 -4.51
CA VAL A 423 45.20 8.10 -3.21
C VAL A 423 44.04 7.33 -2.60
N LEU A 424 43.94 7.29 -1.27
CA LEU A 424 42.81 6.66 -0.60
C LEU A 424 41.63 7.64 -0.57
N GLY A 425 40.39 7.16 -0.62
CA GLY A 425 39.21 8.02 -0.58
C GLY A 425 39.11 8.88 0.68
N SER A 426 39.65 8.41 1.82
CA SER A 426 39.78 9.21 3.05
C SER A 426 40.65 10.47 2.86
N ASP A 427 41.62 10.42 1.95
CA ASP A 427 42.54 11.53 1.68
C ASP A 427 41.89 12.60 0.79
N LEU A 428 40.72 12.32 0.21
CA LEU A 428 39.96 13.30 -0.57
C LEU A 428 38.98 14.07 0.30
N GLU A 429 38.71 13.61 1.53
CA GLU A 429 37.77 14.25 2.45
C GLU A 429 38.16 15.73 2.71
N ASN A 430 37.16 16.61 2.70
CA ASN A 430 37.31 18.06 2.90
C ASN A 430 38.09 18.82 1.82
N CYS A 431 38.51 18.19 0.72
CA CYS A 431 38.95 18.96 -0.44
C CYS A 431 37.81 19.84 -0.98
N ARG A 432 38.14 20.96 -1.62
CA ARG A 432 37.19 21.93 -2.15
C ARG A 432 37.26 21.98 -3.66
N TYR A 433 36.12 21.95 -4.33
CA TYR A 433 36.00 22.16 -5.77
C TYR A 433 35.08 23.33 -6.06
N THR A 434 35.24 23.92 -7.24
CA THR A 434 34.35 24.95 -7.75
C THR A 434 33.12 24.30 -8.38
N HIS A 435 31.94 24.66 -7.89
CA HIS A 435 30.68 24.23 -8.46
C HIS A 435 30.55 24.75 -9.90
N PRO A 436 30.14 23.89 -10.86
CA PRO A 436 30.27 24.18 -12.28
C PRO A 436 29.31 25.26 -12.83
N ILE A 437 28.31 25.68 -12.04
CA ILE A 437 27.27 26.62 -12.50
C ILE A 437 27.44 28.01 -11.87
N ASP A 438 27.52 28.08 -10.54
CA ASP A 438 27.48 29.33 -9.75
C ASP A 438 28.86 29.67 -9.14
N SER A 439 29.90 28.90 -9.47
CA SER A 439 31.29 29.10 -9.01
C SER A 439 31.48 29.08 -7.49
N ARG A 440 30.52 28.59 -6.70
CA ARG A 440 30.69 28.45 -5.25
C ARG A 440 31.65 27.31 -4.92
N GLU A 441 32.35 27.40 -3.79
CA GLU A 441 33.19 26.30 -3.32
C GLU A 441 32.35 25.24 -2.58
N CYS A 442 32.46 24.00 -3.02
CA CYS A 442 31.77 22.85 -2.42
C CYS A 442 32.78 21.83 -1.88
N PRO A 443 32.46 21.11 -0.79
CA PRO A 443 33.33 20.10 -0.22
C PRO A 443 33.22 18.74 -0.91
N ILE A 444 34.33 17.99 -0.88
CA ILE A 444 34.31 16.53 -1.04
C ILE A 444 34.02 15.92 0.33
N VAL A 445 33.08 14.97 0.36
CA VAL A 445 32.64 14.30 1.58
C VAL A 445 32.85 12.80 1.48
N VAL A 446 33.07 12.14 2.62
CA VAL A 446 33.03 10.67 2.66
C VAL A 446 31.57 10.22 2.69
N GLY A 447 31.14 9.64 1.57
CA GLY A 447 29.88 8.95 1.42
C GLY A 447 29.86 7.56 2.07
N GLY A 448 28.79 6.81 1.83
CA GLY A 448 28.60 5.47 2.35
C GLY A 448 29.02 4.36 1.39
N ASP A 449 28.73 3.11 1.77
CA ASP A 449 29.00 1.93 0.96
C ASP A 449 28.12 1.85 -0.31
N TYR A 450 27.21 2.81 -0.54
CA TYR A 450 26.43 2.95 -1.78
C TYR A 450 27.28 3.36 -3.00
N ILE A 451 28.50 3.85 -2.77
CA ILE A 451 29.46 4.20 -3.82
C ILE A 451 30.32 2.98 -4.13
N THR A 452 30.12 2.41 -5.31
CA THR A 452 30.79 1.18 -5.77
C THR A 452 31.64 1.44 -7.02
N THR A 453 32.43 0.43 -7.43
CA THR A 453 33.22 0.44 -8.67
C THR A 453 32.53 -0.30 -9.82
N GLU A 454 31.23 -0.58 -9.71
CA GLU A 454 30.47 -1.29 -10.75
C GLU A 454 30.05 -0.39 -11.91
N SER A 455 29.85 0.91 -11.67
CA SER A 455 29.41 1.86 -12.69
C SER A 455 29.81 3.30 -12.37
N GLY A 456 29.79 4.16 -13.39
CA GLY A 456 30.14 5.58 -13.26
C GLY A 456 31.64 5.84 -13.19
N THR A 457 32.05 6.70 -12.27
CA THR A 457 33.45 7.10 -12.06
C THR A 457 33.97 6.78 -10.65
N GLY A 458 33.11 6.28 -9.76
CA GLY A 458 33.39 6.12 -8.33
C GLY A 458 33.36 7.42 -7.52
N LEU A 459 33.03 8.56 -8.16
CA LEU A 459 32.72 9.83 -7.51
C LEU A 459 31.27 10.19 -7.82
N VAL A 460 30.47 10.41 -6.77
CA VAL A 460 29.04 10.66 -6.90
C VAL A 460 28.78 12.11 -6.52
N HIS A 461 28.22 12.89 -7.44
CA HIS A 461 27.75 14.23 -7.10
C HIS A 461 26.55 14.12 -6.14
N THR A 462 26.52 14.94 -5.10
CA THR A 462 25.55 14.83 -4.00
C THR A 462 24.64 16.05 -3.99
N ALA A 463 23.34 15.83 -4.19
CA ALA A 463 22.30 16.85 -4.12
C ALA A 463 21.27 16.43 -3.06
N PRO A 464 21.41 16.87 -1.79
CA PRO A 464 20.58 16.41 -0.67
C PRO A 464 19.06 16.54 -0.90
N GLY A 465 18.64 17.50 -1.74
CA GLY A 465 17.23 17.70 -2.07
C GLY A 465 16.63 16.69 -3.05
N HIS A 466 17.46 15.83 -3.66
CA HIS A 466 17.07 14.98 -4.79
C HIS A 466 17.52 13.51 -4.65
N GLY A 467 17.96 13.08 -3.46
CA GLY A 467 18.33 11.69 -3.22
C GLY A 467 18.31 11.34 -1.74
N GLN A 468 17.86 10.12 -1.40
CA GLN A 468 17.80 9.68 -0.01
C GLN A 468 19.19 9.50 0.60
N GLU A 469 20.11 8.85 -0.09
CA GLU A 469 21.51 8.69 0.35
C GLU A 469 22.24 10.04 0.41
N ASP A 470 21.93 10.92 -0.54
CA ASP A 470 22.45 12.29 -0.58
C ASP A 470 21.97 13.11 0.62
N TYR A 471 20.71 12.93 1.04
CA TYR A 471 20.14 13.57 2.21
C TYR A 471 20.79 13.07 3.50
N VAL A 472 20.98 11.75 3.65
CA VAL A 472 21.67 11.19 4.83
C VAL A 472 23.10 11.70 4.91
N THR A 473 23.82 11.70 3.79
CA THR A 473 25.18 12.27 3.71
C THR A 473 25.16 13.77 4.00
N GLY A 474 24.17 14.49 3.46
CA GLY A 474 23.98 15.92 3.70
C GLY A 474 23.74 16.26 5.17
N LEU A 475 22.91 15.48 5.87
CA LEU A 475 22.69 15.64 7.32
C LEU A 475 23.99 15.43 8.12
N LYS A 476 24.80 14.43 7.75
CA LYS A 476 26.06 14.13 8.44
C LYS A 476 27.07 15.29 8.38
N TYR A 477 27.14 15.99 7.25
CA TYR A 477 28.11 17.08 7.04
C TYR A 477 27.48 18.49 7.12
N GLY A 478 26.18 18.61 7.39
CA GLY A 478 25.49 19.89 7.44
C GLY A 478 25.39 20.59 6.07
N LEU A 479 25.21 19.83 4.98
CA LEU A 479 25.09 20.37 3.62
C LEU A 479 23.72 21.07 3.41
N PRO A 480 23.65 22.10 2.55
CA PRO A 480 22.41 22.80 2.26
C PRO A 480 21.40 21.89 1.54
N LEU A 481 20.14 21.90 2.01
CA LEU A 481 19.03 21.17 1.43
C LEU A 481 18.33 22.01 0.33
N VAL A 482 18.99 22.15 -0.82
CA VAL A 482 18.44 22.88 -1.98
C VAL A 482 17.63 21.93 -2.85
N SER A 483 16.45 22.36 -3.30
CA SER A 483 15.60 21.61 -4.21
C SER A 483 14.87 22.57 -5.14
N PRO A 484 15.53 23.03 -6.23
CA PRO A 484 15.10 24.17 -7.01
C PRO A 484 14.04 23.76 -8.05
N VAL A 485 13.06 22.96 -7.63
CA VAL A 485 12.01 22.37 -8.47
C VAL A 485 10.67 22.58 -7.79
N ASP A 486 9.67 23.01 -8.55
CA ASP A 486 8.31 23.22 -8.06
C ASP A 486 7.46 21.92 -8.12
N ASP A 487 6.16 22.08 -7.85
CA ASP A 487 5.20 20.97 -7.81
C ASP A 487 4.93 20.35 -9.19
N ASP A 488 5.17 21.11 -10.27
CA ASP A 488 4.98 20.73 -11.67
C ASP A 488 6.22 20.07 -12.28
N GLY A 489 7.32 19.98 -11.52
CA GLY A 489 8.58 19.47 -12.05
C GLY A 489 9.32 20.51 -12.91
N VAL A 490 9.10 21.79 -12.64
CA VAL A 490 9.72 22.91 -13.34
C VAL A 490 10.72 23.60 -12.42
N PHE A 491 11.85 24.06 -12.98
CA PHE A 491 12.87 24.76 -12.21
C PHE A 491 12.34 26.10 -11.64
N THR A 492 12.59 26.32 -10.34
CA THR A 492 12.25 27.55 -9.61
C THR A 492 13.29 28.66 -9.82
N GLU A 493 13.09 29.81 -9.19
CA GLU A 493 14.06 30.93 -9.21
C GLU A 493 15.43 30.53 -8.62
N GLU A 494 15.46 29.56 -7.70
CA GLU A 494 16.70 29.03 -7.11
C GLU A 494 17.63 28.38 -8.15
N ALA A 495 17.10 27.94 -9.30
CA ALA A 495 17.90 27.37 -10.39
C ALA A 495 18.55 28.43 -11.31
N GLY A 496 18.34 29.72 -11.02
CA GLY A 496 18.90 30.83 -11.80
C GLY A 496 18.45 30.80 -13.27
N GLN A 497 19.40 30.68 -14.19
CA GLN A 497 19.17 30.73 -15.64
C GLN A 497 18.31 29.57 -16.20
N PHE A 498 18.11 28.48 -15.44
CA PHE A 498 17.29 27.34 -15.87
C PHE A 498 15.81 27.48 -15.50
N ARG A 499 15.43 28.59 -14.83
CA ARG A 499 14.06 28.88 -14.39
C ARG A 499 13.03 28.62 -15.49
N GLY A 500 11.94 27.96 -15.11
CA GLY A 500 10.79 27.76 -16.01
C GLY A 500 10.93 26.59 -16.97
N LEU A 501 12.04 25.85 -16.95
CA LEU A 501 12.23 24.64 -17.76
C LEU A 501 11.79 23.38 -17.01
N ASP A 502 11.10 22.49 -17.71
CA ASP A 502 10.74 21.14 -17.22
C ASP A 502 11.98 20.27 -17.00
N VAL A 503 12.17 19.75 -15.79
CA VAL A 503 13.42 19.07 -15.38
C VAL A 503 13.66 17.76 -16.13
N LEU A 504 12.60 17.03 -16.49
CA LEU A 504 12.71 15.74 -17.18
C LEU A 504 12.93 15.89 -18.68
N GLY A 505 12.49 17.01 -19.27
CA GLY A 505 12.62 17.34 -20.69
C GLY A 505 13.72 18.36 -20.96
N ASN A 506 13.32 19.62 -21.19
CA ASN A 506 14.21 20.68 -21.67
C ASN A 506 15.27 21.11 -20.64
N GLY A 507 14.97 20.98 -19.34
CA GLY A 507 15.89 21.29 -18.26
C GLY A 507 17.16 20.42 -18.31
N ASN A 508 17.02 19.12 -18.58
CA ASN A 508 18.17 18.24 -18.81
C ASN A 508 19.06 18.70 -19.97
N VAL A 509 18.45 19.15 -21.06
CA VAL A 509 19.17 19.63 -22.24
C VAL A 509 19.93 20.91 -21.91
N ALA A 510 19.26 21.88 -21.28
CA ALA A 510 19.85 23.16 -20.93
C ALA A 510 21.05 23.02 -19.98
N VAL A 511 20.97 22.14 -18.97
CA VAL A 511 22.10 21.89 -18.06
C VAL A 511 23.27 21.25 -18.80
N ILE A 512 23.00 20.28 -19.69
CA ILE A 512 24.05 19.65 -20.52
C ILE A 512 24.74 20.68 -21.40
N ASP A 513 23.97 21.51 -22.11
CA ASP A 513 24.52 22.50 -23.03
C ASP A 513 25.35 23.55 -22.29
N TYR A 514 24.89 24.02 -21.13
CA TYR A 514 25.65 24.95 -20.30
C TYR A 514 27.01 24.35 -19.85
N LEU A 515 27.03 23.09 -19.43
CA LEU A 515 28.26 22.42 -19.00
C LEU A 515 29.23 22.18 -20.17
N ASP A 516 28.72 21.99 -21.39
CA ASP A 516 29.55 21.88 -22.60
C ASP A 516 30.17 23.24 -22.97
N GLU A 517 29.39 24.32 -22.92
CA GLU A 517 29.85 25.70 -23.15
C GLU A 517 30.95 26.11 -22.16
N HIS A 518 30.83 25.66 -20.90
CA HIS A 518 31.80 25.94 -19.83
C HIS A 518 32.89 24.86 -19.70
N LEU A 519 33.15 24.08 -20.75
CA LEU A 519 34.25 23.11 -20.85
C LEU A 519 34.29 22.08 -19.71
N SER A 520 33.13 21.80 -19.10
CA SER A 520 33.00 20.93 -17.93
C SER A 520 32.35 19.58 -18.27
N MET A 521 32.00 19.35 -19.54
CA MET A 521 31.40 18.10 -20.01
C MET A 521 32.43 17.20 -20.73
N VAL A 522 32.48 15.92 -20.34
CA VAL A 522 33.30 14.89 -21.02
C VAL A 522 32.52 14.22 -22.12
N MET A 523 31.38 13.61 -21.74
CA MET A 523 30.57 12.79 -22.64
C MET A 523 29.13 12.71 -22.14
N VAL A 524 28.18 12.66 -23.07
CA VAL A 524 26.77 12.36 -22.84
C VAL A 524 26.36 11.18 -23.71
N GLU A 525 25.58 10.26 -23.12
CA GLU A 525 25.04 9.10 -23.82
C GLU A 525 23.65 8.73 -23.26
N PRO A 526 22.79 8.08 -24.06
CA PRO A 526 21.57 7.46 -23.54
C PRO A 526 21.93 6.22 -22.72
N TYR A 527 21.32 6.13 -21.54
CA TYR A 527 21.53 5.05 -20.59
C TYR A 527 20.20 4.39 -20.26
N LYS A 528 20.06 3.13 -20.67
CA LYS A 528 18.87 2.32 -20.38
C LYS A 528 19.01 1.69 -19.00
N HIS A 529 18.06 1.94 -18.13
CA HIS A 529 18.06 1.39 -16.77
C HIS A 529 16.66 1.33 -16.16
N LYS A 530 16.57 0.64 -15.03
CA LYS A 530 15.38 0.57 -14.21
C LYS A 530 15.11 1.92 -13.54
N TYR A 531 13.97 2.55 -13.83
CA TYR A 531 13.59 3.87 -13.30
C TYR A 531 12.18 3.86 -12.67
N PRO A 532 11.95 4.57 -11.54
CA PRO A 532 10.66 4.61 -10.86
C PRO A 532 9.64 5.52 -11.57
N TYR A 533 8.49 4.94 -11.85
CA TYR A 533 7.33 5.57 -12.48
C TYR A 533 6.16 5.59 -11.50
N ASP A 534 5.32 6.59 -11.61
CA ASP A 534 4.04 6.65 -10.92
C ASP A 534 3.19 5.47 -11.43
N TRP A 535 2.83 4.56 -10.51
CA TRP A 535 2.10 3.34 -10.86
C TRP A 535 0.74 3.59 -11.52
N ARG A 536 0.17 4.79 -11.37
CA ARG A 536 -1.14 5.15 -11.92
C ARG A 536 -1.00 5.92 -13.23
N THR A 537 -0.18 6.97 -13.27
CA THR A 537 -0.03 7.79 -14.50
C THR A 537 0.94 7.19 -15.51
N LYS A 538 1.77 6.22 -15.09
CA LYS A 538 2.83 5.60 -15.90
C LYS A 538 3.81 6.63 -16.45
N LYS A 539 4.08 7.70 -15.69
CA LYS A 539 5.07 8.74 -15.99
C LYS A 539 6.24 8.68 -14.99
N PRO A 540 7.45 9.12 -15.38
CA PRO A 540 8.61 9.11 -14.50
C PRO A 540 8.40 9.97 -13.24
N THR A 541 8.93 9.51 -12.11
CA THR A 541 8.96 10.27 -10.84
C THR A 541 10.30 10.96 -10.66
N ILE A 542 10.36 11.93 -9.75
CA ILE A 542 11.60 12.58 -9.32
C ILE A 542 11.72 12.50 -7.80
N PHE A 543 12.93 12.64 -7.27
CA PHE A 543 13.10 12.95 -5.86
C PHE A 543 13.12 14.46 -5.67
N ARG A 544 12.36 14.96 -4.69
CA ARG A 544 12.29 16.38 -4.35
C ARG A 544 12.12 16.55 -2.85
N ALA A 545 12.86 17.48 -2.26
CA ALA A 545 12.72 17.80 -0.85
C ALA A 545 11.51 18.69 -0.61
N THR A 546 10.49 18.13 0.04
CA THR A 546 9.26 18.83 0.38
C THR A 546 8.98 18.70 1.86
N GLU A 547 8.28 19.68 2.44
CA GLU A 547 7.77 19.56 3.79
C GLU A 547 6.61 18.58 3.81
N GLN A 548 6.75 17.50 4.56
CA GLN A 548 5.78 16.42 4.63
C GLN A 548 5.66 15.92 6.08
N TRP A 549 4.57 15.21 6.36
CA TRP A 549 4.37 14.48 7.59
C TRP A 549 4.89 13.05 7.44
N PHE A 550 5.67 12.63 8.43
CA PHE A 550 6.29 11.32 8.48
C PHE A 550 5.88 10.59 9.75
N ALA A 551 5.69 9.27 9.62
CA ALA A 551 5.69 8.35 10.74
C ALA A 551 7.10 7.77 10.91
N SER A 552 7.74 8.04 12.05
CA SER A 552 9.06 7.55 12.40
C SER A 552 9.02 6.05 12.62
N VAL A 553 9.67 5.28 11.74
CA VAL A 553 9.69 3.81 11.86
C VAL A 553 10.69 3.38 12.93
N GLU A 554 11.75 4.15 13.14
CA GLU A 554 12.80 3.85 14.12
C GLU A 554 12.23 3.67 15.54
N GLY A 555 11.23 4.47 15.92
CA GLY A 555 10.63 4.41 17.25
C GLY A 555 9.84 3.14 17.58
N PHE A 556 9.42 2.36 16.57
CA PHE A 556 8.63 1.13 16.78
C PHE A 556 9.11 -0.07 15.94
N ARG A 557 10.27 0.03 15.29
CA ARG A 557 10.82 -1.04 14.42
C ARG A 557 11.01 -2.35 15.19
N ASP A 558 11.62 -2.30 16.37
CA ASP A 558 11.91 -3.49 17.15
C ASP A 558 10.63 -4.18 17.62
N ALA A 559 9.66 -3.41 18.10
CA ALA A 559 8.34 -3.92 18.47
C ALA A 559 7.62 -4.57 17.27
N ALA A 560 7.74 -3.99 16.08
CA ALA A 560 7.19 -4.56 14.86
C ALA A 560 7.89 -5.87 14.46
N MET A 561 9.22 -5.94 14.59
CA MET A 561 10.01 -7.16 14.33
C MET A 561 9.65 -8.28 15.33
N ASP A 562 9.47 -7.94 16.60
CA ASP A 562 9.02 -8.89 17.62
C ASP A 562 7.61 -9.41 17.33
N ALA A 563 6.71 -8.54 16.87
CA ALA A 563 5.37 -8.95 16.45
C ALA A 563 5.41 -9.87 15.22
N ILE A 564 6.25 -9.57 14.22
CA ILE A 564 6.44 -10.41 13.02
C ILE A 564 6.88 -11.83 13.42
N ASN A 565 7.75 -11.95 14.42
CA ASN A 565 8.25 -13.24 14.92
C ASN A 565 7.19 -14.07 15.66
N GLN A 566 6.15 -13.42 16.20
CA GLN A 566 5.03 -14.08 16.88
C GLN A 566 3.94 -14.57 15.92
N VAL A 567 3.97 -14.12 14.65
CA VAL A 567 2.98 -14.49 13.63
C VAL A 567 3.35 -15.84 13.00
N THR A 568 2.35 -16.72 12.85
CA THR A 568 2.52 -17.93 12.04
C THR A 568 2.36 -17.61 10.56
N TRP A 569 3.43 -17.79 9.78
CA TRP A 569 3.45 -17.50 8.35
C TRP A 569 3.18 -18.74 7.48
N ILE A 570 2.38 -18.58 6.43
CA ILE A 570 2.10 -19.62 5.43
C ILE A 570 2.31 -19.03 4.02
N PRO A 571 3.33 -19.49 3.27
CA PRO A 571 4.40 -20.41 3.66
C PRO A 571 5.35 -19.79 4.70
N SER A 572 6.05 -20.63 5.47
CA SER A 572 6.95 -20.16 6.55
C SER A 572 8.05 -19.22 6.07
N GLN A 573 8.55 -19.41 4.85
CA GLN A 573 9.57 -18.56 4.23
C GLN A 573 9.10 -17.11 3.98
N ALA A 574 7.79 -16.83 3.98
CA ALA A 574 7.26 -15.49 3.77
C ALA A 574 7.73 -14.48 4.83
N VAL A 575 8.08 -14.98 6.03
CA VAL A 575 8.65 -14.15 7.10
C VAL A 575 9.93 -13.42 6.65
N ASN A 576 10.76 -14.07 5.84
CA ASN A 576 12.04 -13.49 5.42
C ASN A 576 11.83 -12.20 4.60
N ARG A 577 10.76 -12.17 3.78
CA ARG A 577 10.45 -11.01 2.93
C ARG A 577 9.96 -9.82 3.77
N ILE A 578 9.04 -10.06 4.70
CA ILE A 578 8.50 -8.97 5.54
C ILE A 578 9.54 -8.49 6.56
N SER A 579 10.37 -9.38 7.09
CA SER A 579 11.45 -9.03 8.03
C SER A 579 12.50 -8.16 7.35
N ALA A 580 12.96 -8.55 6.16
CA ALA A 580 13.93 -7.74 5.39
C ALA A 580 13.35 -6.37 4.99
N MET A 581 12.07 -6.33 4.60
CA MET A 581 11.38 -5.08 4.29
C MET A 581 11.28 -4.18 5.53
N THR A 582 10.95 -4.73 6.70
CA THR A 582 10.72 -3.95 7.93
C THR A 582 12.02 -3.46 8.56
N SER A 583 13.08 -4.28 8.53
CA SER A 583 14.37 -3.92 9.11
C SER A 583 15.05 -2.78 8.35
N GLY A 584 14.99 -2.78 7.01
CA GLY A 584 15.58 -1.75 6.16
C GLY A 584 14.70 -0.52 5.92
N ARG A 585 13.50 -0.45 6.53
CA ARG A 585 12.52 0.58 6.21
C ARG A 585 12.90 1.94 6.81
N SER A 586 12.89 2.96 5.96
CA SER A 586 12.96 4.37 6.34
C SER A 586 11.61 4.88 6.84
N ASP A 587 11.57 6.12 7.31
CA ASP A 587 10.34 6.76 7.79
C ASP A 587 9.27 6.82 6.70
N TRP A 588 8.02 6.58 7.10
CA TRP A 588 6.90 6.53 6.17
C TRP A 588 6.33 7.93 5.96
N CYS A 589 6.43 8.46 4.74
CA CYS A 589 5.73 9.68 4.33
C CYS A 589 4.21 9.41 4.28
N ILE A 590 3.47 10.00 5.22
CA ILE A 590 2.02 9.78 5.39
C ILE A 590 1.16 10.91 4.83
N SER A 591 1.72 12.05 4.46
CA SER A 591 0.96 13.14 3.83
C SER A 591 0.87 12.99 2.32
N ARG A 592 -0.24 13.45 1.75
CA ARG A 592 -0.52 13.54 0.32
C ARG A 592 -1.21 14.86 0.02
N GLN A 593 -0.77 15.54 -1.04
CA GLN A 593 -1.29 16.85 -1.47
C GLN A 593 -2.59 16.68 -2.28
N ARG A 594 -3.59 16.03 -1.68
CA ARG A 594 -4.83 15.61 -2.34
C ARG A 594 -6.04 16.00 -1.50
N THR A 595 -7.20 16.00 -2.14
CA THR A 595 -8.45 16.32 -1.47
C THR A 595 -9.29 15.09 -1.12
N TRP A 596 -9.11 13.95 -1.81
CA TRP A 596 -9.90 12.73 -1.58
C TRP A 596 -9.17 11.73 -0.66
N GLY A 597 -9.36 11.92 0.64
CA GLY A 597 -8.84 11.09 1.72
C GLY A 597 -9.18 11.71 3.08
N VAL A 598 -8.73 11.07 4.16
CA VAL A 598 -8.87 11.62 5.51
C VAL A 598 -7.86 12.75 5.72
N PRO A 599 -8.28 13.97 6.11
CA PRO A 599 -7.36 15.09 6.31
C PRO A 599 -6.43 14.85 7.49
N ILE A 600 -5.18 15.35 7.41
CA ILE A 600 -4.30 15.42 8.57
C ILE A 600 -4.83 16.55 9.49
N PRO A 601 -5.20 16.26 10.75
CA PRO A 601 -5.90 17.20 11.63
C PRO A 601 -4.92 18.21 12.26
N VAL A 602 -4.34 19.07 11.43
CA VAL A 602 -3.35 20.08 11.84
C VAL A 602 -3.72 21.48 11.38
N PHE A 603 -3.42 22.46 12.23
CA PHE A 603 -3.50 23.88 11.92
C PHE A 603 -2.09 24.47 11.87
N TYR A 604 -1.85 25.47 11.05
CA TYR A 604 -0.58 26.17 10.95
C TYR A 604 -0.76 27.63 11.35
N HIS A 605 0.17 28.17 12.13
CA HIS A 605 0.17 29.60 12.38
C HIS A 605 0.48 30.35 11.07
N VAL A 606 -0.29 31.40 10.75
CA VAL A 606 -0.23 32.07 9.43
C VAL A 606 1.17 32.62 9.13
N GLU A 607 1.84 33.22 10.13
CA GLU A 607 3.19 33.80 10.00
C GLU A 607 4.32 32.78 10.16
N SER A 608 4.44 32.13 11.33
CA SER A 608 5.55 31.21 11.62
C SER A 608 5.47 29.86 10.92
N LYS A 609 4.31 29.48 10.36
CA LYS A 609 4.02 28.15 9.79
C LYS A 609 4.17 26.98 10.77
N GLU A 610 4.31 27.26 12.06
CA GLU A 610 4.40 26.25 13.11
C GLU A 610 3.08 25.47 13.24
N PRO A 611 3.13 24.14 13.34
CA PRO A 611 1.93 23.31 13.48
C PRO A 611 1.35 23.37 14.91
N LEU A 612 0.06 23.67 15.01
CA LEU A 612 -0.77 23.43 16.19
C LEU A 612 -1.43 22.05 16.06
N MET A 613 -0.86 21.08 16.78
CA MET A 613 -1.38 19.72 16.89
C MET A 613 -1.12 19.17 18.30
N ASN A 614 -2.18 18.96 19.05
CA ASN A 614 -2.17 18.42 20.41
C ASN A 614 -3.41 17.56 20.69
N GLU A 615 -3.45 16.89 21.83
CA GLU A 615 -4.55 16.00 22.24
C GLU A 615 -5.92 16.68 22.16
N GLU A 616 -6.06 17.91 22.65
CA GLU A 616 -7.32 18.67 22.64
C GLU A 616 -7.81 18.95 21.21
N THR A 617 -6.91 19.41 20.32
CA THR A 617 -7.25 19.66 18.92
C THR A 617 -7.63 18.37 18.19
N ILE A 618 -6.89 17.28 18.40
CA ILE A 618 -7.16 16.00 17.73
C ILE A 618 -8.47 15.40 18.21
N ASP A 619 -8.74 15.40 19.52
CA ASP A 619 -9.99 14.89 20.09
C ASP A 619 -11.21 15.69 19.64
N HIS A 620 -11.07 17.00 19.52
CA HIS A 620 -12.13 17.85 19.01
C HIS A 620 -12.45 17.53 17.53
N ILE A 621 -11.42 17.43 16.68
CA ILE A 621 -11.59 17.07 15.27
C ILE A 621 -12.15 15.67 15.10
N LYS A 622 -11.68 14.69 15.89
CA LYS A 622 -12.25 13.33 15.95
C LYS A 622 -13.75 13.37 16.23
N SER A 623 -14.18 14.18 17.19
CA SER A 623 -15.61 14.34 17.54
C SER A 623 -16.41 14.90 16.36
N ILE A 624 -15.89 15.94 15.68
CA ILE A 624 -16.51 16.52 14.49
C ILE A 624 -16.64 15.49 13.37
N ILE A 625 -15.54 14.79 13.04
CA ILE A 625 -15.50 13.79 11.96
C ILE A 625 -16.44 12.63 12.27
N SER A 626 -16.53 12.16 13.52
CA SER A 626 -17.44 11.08 13.90
C SER A 626 -18.92 11.41 13.62
N GLN A 627 -19.30 12.69 13.69
CA GLN A 627 -20.69 13.15 13.51
C GLN A 627 -20.98 13.60 12.08
N LYS A 628 -20.04 14.30 11.45
CA LYS A 628 -20.24 15.00 10.18
C LYS A 628 -19.43 14.41 9.01
N GLY A 629 -18.52 13.46 9.26
CA GLY A 629 -17.57 12.92 8.30
C GLY A 629 -16.39 13.86 8.01
N SER A 630 -15.39 13.36 7.29
CA SER A 630 -14.17 14.12 6.95
C SER A 630 -14.40 15.31 6.01
N ASP A 631 -15.54 15.36 5.32
CA ASP A 631 -15.96 16.53 4.53
C ASP A 631 -16.08 17.80 5.38
N ALA A 632 -16.36 17.65 6.69
CA ALA A 632 -16.43 18.74 7.65
C ALA A 632 -15.15 19.59 7.66
N TRP A 633 -13.99 18.97 7.50
CA TRP A 633 -12.71 19.68 7.41
C TRP A 633 -12.67 20.67 6.25
N TRP A 634 -13.38 20.41 5.16
CA TRP A 634 -13.32 21.21 3.95
C TRP A 634 -14.34 22.36 3.95
N TYR A 635 -15.57 22.13 4.40
CA TYR A 635 -16.61 23.18 4.40
C TYR A 635 -16.70 24.01 5.69
N MET A 636 -16.24 23.50 6.84
CA MET A 636 -16.28 24.28 8.09
C MET A 636 -15.19 25.34 8.13
N ALA A 637 -15.50 26.44 8.82
CA ALA A 637 -14.55 27.52 9.09
C ALA A 637 -13.54 27.11 10.16
N VAL A 638 -12.37 27.77 10.21
CA VAL A 638 -11.27 27.42 11.14
C VAL A 638 -11.72 27.59 12.59
N GLU A 639 -12.53 28.61 12.86
CA GLU A 639 -13.13 28.93 14.16
C GLU A 639 -13.99 27.77 14.69
N GLU A 640 -14.70 27.07 13.80
CA GLU A 640 -15.56 25.95 14.17
C GLU A 640 -14.80 24.63 14.30
N LEU A 641 -13.65 24.51 13.63
CA LEU A 641 -12.77 23.35 13.68
C LEU A 641 -11.82 23.40 14.88
N LEU A 642 -11.55 24.58 15.42
CA LEU A 642 -10.71 24.76 16.60
C LEU A 642 -11.50 24.54 17.89
N PRO A 643 -10.88 23.92 18.93
CA PRO A 643 -11.44 23.88 20.26
C PRO A 643 -11.71 25.28 20.82
N GLU A 644 -12.63 25.38 21.78
CA GLU A 644 -13.11 26.66 22.35
C GLU A 644 -11.97 27.59 22.80
N LYS A 645 -10.92 27.03 23.41
CA LYS A 645 -9.73 27.75 23.87
C LYS A 645 -8.97 28.50 22.76
N TYR A 646 -9.06 28.05 21.51
CA TYR A 646 -8.33 28.61 20.38
C TYR A 646 -9.22 29.47 19.46
N ARG A 647 -10.53 29.54 19.71
CA ARG A 647 -11.47 30.27 18.84
C ARG A 647 -11.15 31.75 18.71
N ASP A 648 -10.80 32.40 19.83
CA ASP A 648 -10.45 33.83 19.82
C ASP A 648 -9.15 34.12 19.04
N LYS A 649 -8.35 33.09 18.79
CA LYS A 649 -7.09 33.17 18.02
C LYS A 649 -7.20 32.52 16.65
N ALA A 650 -8.39 32.13 16.21
CA ALA A 650 -8.58 31.40 14.96
C ALA A 650 -8.05 32.14 13.73
N SER A 651 -8.10 33.48 13.72
CA SER A 651 -7.52 34.33 12.67
C SER A 651 -6.01 34.14 12.48
N ASN A 652 -5.31 33.66 13.50
CA ASN A 652 -3.86 33.42 13.45
C ASN A 652 -3.52 32.04 12.89
N TYR A 653 -4.52 31.21 12.60
CA TYR A 653 -4.34 29.84 12.14
C TYR A 653 -5.01 29.58 10.80
N GLU A 654 -4.36 28.77 9.98
CA GLU A 654 -4.93 28.18 8.76
C GLU A 654 -4.94 26.66 8.89
N LYS A 655 -5.96 25.99 8.34
CA LYS A 655 -6.03 24.52 8.37
C LYS A 655 -5.14 23.91 7.29
N GLY A 656 -4.50 22.79 7.60
CA GLY A 656 -3.73 22.02 6.63
C GLY A 656 -4.59 21.46 5.50
N THR A 657 -4.01 21.33 4.32
CA THR A 657 -4.68 20.80 3.11
C THR A 657 -4.31 19.37 2.79
N ASP A 658 -3.32 18.79 3.47
CA ASP A 658 -2.85 17.43 3.22
C ASP A 658 -3.85 16.39 3.74
N THR A 659 -3.99 15.31 2.97
CA THR A 659 -4.68 14.09 3.40
C THR A 659 -3.67 13.01 3.76
N MET A 660 -4.10 12.06 4.58
CA MET A 660 -3.33 10.87 4.90
C MET A 660 -3.19 9.96 3.68
N ASP A 661 -2.09 9.22 3.64
CA ASP A 661 -1.85 8.12 2.72
C ASP A 661 -2.95 7.06 2.86
N VAL A 662 -3.46 6.56 1.74
CA VAL A 662 -4.51 5.53 1.70
C VAL A 662 -4.07 4.24 2.39
N TRP A 663 -2.77 3.95 2.42
CA TRP A 663 -2.25 2.83 3.20
C TRP A 663 -2.49 3.02 4.70
N PHE A 664 -2.52 4.26 5.20
CA PHE A 664 -2.87 4.57 6.59
C PHE A 664 -4.36 4.31 6.86
N ASP A 665 -5.24 4.63 5.90
CA ASP A 665 -6.67 4.31 5.98
C ASP A 665 -6.87 2.81 6.16
N SER A 666 -6.20 1.98 5.36
CA SER A 666 -6.33 0.52 5.40
C SER A 666 -5.82 -0.12 6.70
N VAL A 667 -4.92 0.54 7.44
CA VAL A 667 -4.36 0.04 8.71
C VAL A 667 -5.30 0.32 9.89
N ALA A 668 -6.04 1.42 9.85
CA ALA A 668 -6.99 1.79 10.92
C ALA A 668 -8.14 0.77 11.10
N ASP A 669 -8.34 -0.11 10.14
CA ASP A 669 -9.36 -1.17 10.12
C ASP A 669 -9.29 -2.08 11.36
N GLN A 670 -8.08 -2.48 11.77
CA GLN A 670 -7.88 -3.40 12.89
C GLN A 670 -8.28 -2.78 14.24
N SER A 671 -8.28 -1.46 14.36
CA SER A 671 -8.65 -0.76 15.60
C SER A 671 -10.17 -0.75 15.87
N GLN A 672 -10.98 -0.99 14.84
CA GLN A 672 -12.44 -0.95 14.89
C GLN A 672 -13.06 -2.28 15.34
N GLN A 673 -12.45 -3.41 14.95
CA GLN A 673 -13.02 -4.73 15.18
C GLN A 673 -13.18 -5.10 16.67
N PRO A 674 -12.20 -4.80 17.58
CA PRO A 674 -12.36 -5.03 19.01
C PRO A 674 -13.45 -4.15 19.66
N ARG A 675 -13.62 -2.90 19.19
CA ARG A 675 -14.61 -1.96 19.75
C ARG A 675 -16.03 -2.36 19.43
N ARG A 676 -16.29 -2.86 18.21
CA ARG A 676 -17.60 -3.40 17.82
C ARG A 676 -18.01 -4.57 18.71
N GLU A 677 -17.07 -5.42 19.14
CA GLU A 677 -17.37 -6.49 20.10
C GLU A 677 -17.76 -5.95 21.48
N GLU A 678 -17.05 -4.93 21.99
CA GLU A 678 -17.39 -4.31 23.27
C GLU A 678 -18.73 -3.59 23.23
N GLU A 679 -19.02 -2.88 22.14
CA GLU A 679 -20.31 -2.21 21.94
C GLU A 679 -21.45 -3.20 21.77
N GLU A 680 -21.26 -4.29 21.02
CA GLU A 680 -22.23 -5.38 20.94
C GLU A 680 -22.45 -6.03 22.30
N LYS A 681 -21.38 -6.27 23.08
CA LYS A 681 -21.48 -6.79 24.46
C LYS A 681 -22.26 -5.81 25.33
N LYS A 682 -22.04 -4.49 25.21
CA LYS A 682 -22.79 -3.42 25.91
C LYS A 682 -24.27 -3.37 25.47
N LYS A 683 -24.56 -3.46 24.16
CA LYS A 683 -25.93 -3.50 23.59
C LYS A 683 -26.68 -4.77 24.01
N LYS A 684 -26.03 -5.94 23.98
CA LYS A 684 -26.57 -7.23 24.46
C LYS A 684 -26.81 -7.21 25.97
N LYS A 685 -25.92 -6.57 26.76
CA LYS A 685 -26.09 -6.37 28.21
C LYS A 685 -27.29 -5.46 28.50
N LYS A 686 -27.43 -4.32 27.80
CA LYS A 686 -28.61 -3.42 27.88
C LYS A 686 -29.92 -4.16 27.56
N LYS A 687 -29.98 -4.93 26.46
CA LYS A 687 -31.16 -5.74 26.09
C LYS A 687 -31.51 -6.80 27.15
N ARG A 688 -30.51 -7.45 27.75
CA ARG A 688 -30.71 -8.42 28.86
C ARG A 688 -31.29 -7.76 30.12
N THR A 689 -30.79 -6.58 30.51
CA THR A 689 -31.36 -5.80 31.64
C THR A 689 -32.78 -5.32 31.38
N TYR A 690 -33.11 -4.94 30.14
CA TYR A 690 -34.47 -4.52 29.79
C TYR A 690 -35.46 -5.69 29.82
N SER A 691 -35.02 -6.86 29.31
CA SER A 691 -35.77 -8.12 29.35
C SER A 691 -36.01 -8.61 30.78
N SER A 692 -34.99 -8.58 31.65
CA SER A 692 -35.13 -8.98 33.05
C SER A 692 -36.02 -8.02 33.85
N GLY A 693 -35.96 -6.71 33.57
CA GLY A 693 -36.87 -5.70 34.12
C GLY A 693 -38.33 -5.94 33.74
N LEU A 694 -38.61 -6.28 32.48
CA LEU A 694 -39.97 -6.63 32.02
C LEU A 694 -40.48 -7.92 32.69
N ALA A 695 -39.63 -8.93 32.84
CA ALA A 695 -39.98 -10.20 33.49
C ALA A 695 -40.28 -10.02 34.99
N ALA A 696 -39.48 -9.22 35.70
CA ALA A 696 -39.72 -8.86 37.10
C ALA A 696 -41.05 -8.12 37.28
N THR A 697 -41.37 -7.20 36.36
CA THR A 697 -42.62 -6.43 36.39
C THR A 697 -43.86 -7.30 36.12
N LYS A 698 -43.75 -8.27 35.19
CA LYS A 698 -44.80 -9.28 34.95
C LYS A 698 -45.01 -10.19 36.17
N ASN A 699 -43.94 -10.64 36.82
CA ASN A 699 -44.04 -11.47 38.04
C ASN A 699 -44.65 -10.70 39.22
N ARG A 700 -44.34 -9.40 39.38
CA ARG A 700 -44.94 -8.55 40.42
C ARG A 700 -46.45 -8.34 40.19
N LYS A 701 -46.88 -8.14 38.92
CA LYS A 701 -48.31 -8.10 38.55
C LYS A 701 -49.00 -9.45 38.79
N LYS A 702 -48.35 -10.58 38.49
CA LYS A 702 -48.90 -11.93 38.70
C LYS A 702 -49.06 -12.25 40.19
N ARG A 703 -48.09 -11.89 41.04
CA ARG A 703 -48.19 -11.98 42.50
C ARG A 703 -49.30 -11.10 43.08
N ARG A 704 -49.43 -9.85 42.62
CA ARG A 704 -50.54 -8.96 43.03
C ARG A 704 -51.92 -9.53 42.68
N ARG A 705 -52.08 -10.10 41.48
CA ARG A 705 -53.32 -10.78 41.07
C ARG A 705 -53.61 -12.04 41.90
N ALA A 706 -52.58 -12.81 42.25
CA ALA A 706 -52.74 -14.00 43.10
C ALA A 706 -53.16 -13.64 44.53
N VAL A 707 -52.59 -12.57 45.11
CA VAL A 707 -52.98 -12.06 46.43
C VAL A 707 -54.41 -11.52 46.43
N ALA A 708 -54.80 -10.76 45.40
CA ALA A 708 -56.17 -10.27 45.25
C ALA A 708 -57.18 -11.42 45.09
N LYS A 709 -56.84 -12.48 44.35
CA LYS A 709 -57.68 -13.67 44.19
C LYS A 709 -57.78 -14.48 45.49
N LYS A 710 -56.73 -14.52 46.31
CA LYS A 710 -56.72 -15.17 47.62
C LYS A 710 -57.54 -14.37 48.64
N LYS A 711 -57.55 -13.03 48.55
CA LYS A 711 -58.40 -12.15 49.38
C LYS A 711 -59.88 -12.31 49.05
N ARG A 712 -60.26 -12.29 47.77
CA ARG A 712 -61.63 -12.56 47.32
C ARG A 712 -62.16 -13.93 47.75
N ARG A 713 -61.34 -14.98 47.66
CA ARG A 713 -61.72 -16.33 48.14
C ARG A 713 -61.87 -16.43 49.66
N ARG A 714 -61.26 -15.52 50.41
CA ARG A 714 -61.38 -15.45 51.87
C ARG A 714 -62.67 -14.72 52.26
N GLU A 715 -62.96 -13.61 51.57
CA GLU A 715 -64.22 -12.86 51.69
C GLU A 715 -65.44 -13.71 51.27
N GLU A 716 -65.34 -14.51 50.20
CA GLU A 716 -66.40 -15.47 49.82
C GLU A 716 -66.63 -16.56 50.86
N LYS A 717 -65.56 -17.05 51.51
CA LYS A 717 -65.68 -18.07 52.58
C LYS A 717 -66.27 -17.50 53.87
N GLU A 718 -65.95 -16.25 54.20
CA GLU A 718 -66.52 -15.54 55.36
C GLU A 718 -68.02 -15.24 55.14
N ASN A 719 -68.43 -14.88 53.92
CA ASN A 719 -69.85 -14.72 53.57
C ASN A 719 -70.63 -16.04 53.58
N LEU A 720 -70.02 -17.15 53.17
CA LEU A 720 -70.65 -18.49 53.23
C LEU A 720 -70.83 -19.01 54.65
N GLN A 721 -69.98 -18.59 55.61
CA GLN A 721 -70.12 -18.95 57.02
C GLN A 721 -71.19 -18.13 57.76
N GLN A 722 -71.55 -16.94 57.27
CA GLN A 722 -72.63 -16.13 57.86
C GLN A 722 -74.04 -16.57 57.44
N GLN A 723 -74.18 -17.40 56.40
CA GLN A 723 -75.49 -17.90 55.94
C GLN A 723 -75.92 -19.24 56.56
N SER A 724 -75.12 -19.83 57.46
CA SER A 724 -75.43 -21.09 58.12
C SER A 724 -75.46 -20.94 59.66
N GLN A 725 -76.50 -20.29 60.19
CA GLN A 725 -76.92 -20.43 61.60
C GLN A 725 -78.46 -20.59 61.67
N PRO A 726 -78.99 -21.53 62.47
CA PRO A 726 -80.42 -21.87 62.48
C PRO A 726 -81.26 -20.89 63.29
N ARG A 727 -82.45 -20.54 62.78
CA ARG A 727 -83.48 -19.75 63.45
C ARG A 727 -84.09 -20.55 64.61
N SER A 728 -84.15 -19.96 65.80
CA SER A 728 -84.97 -20.43 66.94
C SER A 728 -86.09 -19.42 67.22
N SER A 729 -87.29 -19.95 67.43
CA SER A 729 -88.55 -19.24 67.68
C SER A 729 -88.64 -18.67 69.10
N PRO A 730 -89.39 -17.58 69.34
CA PRO A 730 -89.89 -17.28 70.67
C PRO A 730 -91.42 -17.37 70.78
N ASN A 731 -91.84 -17.83 71.96
CA ASN A 731 -93.20 -17.99 72.46
C ASN A 731 -93.91 -16.65 72.73
N ASN A 732 -95.24 -16.69 72.60
CA ASN A 732 -96.23 -15.73 73.10
C ASN A 732 -95.99 -15.25 74.54
N LYS A 733 -96.25 -13.96 74.83
CA LYS A 733 -97.35 -13.49 75.73
C LYS A 733 -97.31 -11.98 76.06
N PHE A 734 -98.51 -11.37 76.01
CA PHE A 734 -99.07 -10.23 76.76
C PHE A 734 -98.55 -8.78 76.59
N GLU A 735 -99.29 -8.01 75.77
CA GLU A 735 -100.19 -6.87 76.11
C GLU A 735 -99.85 -5.79 77.17
N VAL A 736 -100.13 -4.54 76.75
CA VAL A 736 -100.46 -3.26 77.44
C VAL A 736 -99.34 -2.41 78.07
N ALA A 737 -98.91 -1.35 77.35
CA ALA A 737 -99.33 0.05 77.56
C ALA A 737 -98.74 0.95 76.46
#